data_AF-A0A4Z1AIC2-F1
#
_entry.id   AF-A0A4Z1AIC2-F1
#
_cell.length_a   1.000
_cell.length_b   1.000
_cell.length_c   1.000
_cell.angle_alpha   90.00
_cell.angle_beta   90.00
_cell.angle_gamma   90.00
#
_symmetry.space_group_name_H-M   'P 1'
#
loop_
_entity.id
_entity.type
_entity.pdbx_description
1 polymer ?
#
loop_
_entity_poly.entity_id
_entity_poly.type
_entity_poly.pdbx_seq_one_letter_code
_entity_poly.pdbx_strand_id
1 'polypeptide(L)'
;MIVDMQNPETFQTTCPYCGVGCGLKVEKSGPLDISVSGDPDHPTNRGILCSKGMNLHYSVMDRTDRLLFPMMREDRFAPLKRTSWDKALDFAAEKFKSFIQEFGPDSVGFYVSGQLLTEEYYIINKLTKGFLGTNNIDTNSRLCMSSAVTGYKMAFGEDAVPVGYEDLDLADCFMVAGANPAWCHPIVFRRIEARKKENPNIKLIVVDPRRTESCEHADIHLQIAPGTDIYLFHAIARILIEKDWIDPKFIQDHTEGFEELKAKVFEISVSKAAEICGISSELIYKTAEYISKSKGFISLWAMGLNQSVVGVNKNLALINLSLLTGHIGKPGSGPFSLTGQSNAMGGREVGGLCNLLPAHRDLENPEHRKEVAKFWGVDSISETPGYSATEIFEKLASGRMKAIWIVCTNPAVSLPDVRSAESGLRLAEFVVVQDISADSSVIPFADLVLPAAGWAEKKGTMTSSDRSISVLPKILEPPGEARADSWIVQDFAKRMGFGPSFQYSDEEEIFLEHCRLTEGTRIDILGLDYEEIRKHRAVRWPYPQKGHSDNIRLFGDGKFYRKNEKAKIHSVKSEDDSEKPDEDFPLVLTTGRIRDQWHTMTRTGKVKKLREHRPEPFLEIHPDDAYKYDIKDGMVVTISSKRGSVRAKALLTESIKRGVVFLPMHWGRKNGTDIFRSNNLTSSASDPFSKQPGFKISVVRIVPYKKPKEKILIVGGGTAAYAFLKQYRDLAPGDDITVMCREADPFYNRVLLPDYIGGEKEFDDLMPADPEEVKSWNLDLFPNKSVQMIYTEGKKVRDTEGTLYSYNKLVLAMGSSPVWPTKIPPEMLGVFSLRSKADADRIKGFFVPKSHALIVGGGLLGLELAVALKGVGVQVTVLVRSDRLMSQKLDSVGADILKEEILSRGIELIFECEISKIEGTERISKVQLTNGNFIEPDGIIFAIGTKPNFEIAVKGGLDCNNGVVVDSFLRSSDPDVYCIGEIAEHKTGTYGNISAVDDQAKIAAQHLFGYAFNEYTGSLHAHILKIPGLELATIRLPDVPMEIPKDKMGEFEEIIFLDRKKRFYKKCIIRNDRLVAAILIGDKSSFSRMKDWVSSGIELGDRRKHLLNDGEIMKPLQGKVVCSCNGVGEGNIREAIQDGERTLEAIGRRTGAGTGCGSCRLEVTTILKSMLKEA
;
A
#
# COMPACT_ATOMS: atom_id res chain seq x y z
N MET A 1 0.26 -13.11 36.91
CA MET A 1 0.39 -14.49 36.41
C MET A 1 1.74 -14.58 35.72
N ILE A 2 2.65 -15.41 36.21
CA ILE A 2 3.91 -15.70 35.53
C ILE A 2 3.52 -16.59 34.35
N VAL A 3 3.56 -16.05 33.13
CA VAL A 3 3.37 -16.85 31.92
C VAL A 3 4.63 -17.69 31.78
N ASP A 4 4.49 -18.99 31.92
CA ASP A 4 5.53 -19.97 31.65
C ASP A 4 5.93 -19.81 30.18
N MET A 5 7.13 -19.28 29.91
CA MET A 5 7.63 -19.08 28.56
C MET A 5 7.95 -20.45 27.95
N GLN A 6 6.95 -21.11 27.37
CA GLN A 6 7.21 -22.24 26.48
C GLN A 6 8.18 -21.77 25.39
N ASN A 7 9.24 -22.54 25.17
CA ASN A 7 10.18 -22.26 24.08
C ASN A 7 9.41 -22.21 22.75
N PRO A 8 9.63 -21.18 21.92
CA PRO A 8 8.90 -21.04 20.67
C PRO A 8 9.15 -22.21 19.73
N GLU A 9 8.09 -22.74 19.12
CA GLU A 9 8.22 -23.76 18.08
C GLU A 9 8.83 -23.13 16.82
N THR A 10 9.81 -23.80 16.23
CA THR A 10 10.53 -23.31 15.06
C THR A 10 10.17 -24.12 13.82
N PHE A 11 9.78 -23.42 12.76
CA PHE A 11 9.44 -24.00 11.47
C PHE A 11 10.35 -23.46 10.38
N GLN A 12 10.58 -24.31 9.38
CA GLN A 12 11.40 -24.03 8.22
C GLN A 12 10.50 -24.09 6.97
N THR A 13 10.49 -23.03 6.16
CA THR A 13 9.53 -22.86 5.05
C THR A 13 10.10 -21.94 3.96
N THR A 14 9.30 -21.60 2.95
CA THR A 14 9.68 -20.75 1.81
C THR A 14 8.77 -19.53 1.66
N CYS A 15 9.35 -18.42 1.20
CA CYS A 15 8.65 -17.16 0.99
C CYS A 15 7.61 -17.24 -0.14
N PRO A 16 6.35 -16.81 0.10
CA PRO A 16 5.23 -16.91 -0.85
C PRO A 16 5.05 -15.66 -1.72
N TYR A 17 6.12 -14.93 -2.05
CA TYR A 17 6.05 -13.71 -2.86
C TYR A 17 6.65 -13.93 -4.26
N CYS A 18 7.85 -13.42 -4.52
CA CYS A 18 8.49 -13.56 -5.83
C CYS A 18 8.94 -15.01 -6.10
N GLY A 19 9.08 -15.37 -7.37
CA GLY A 19 9.54 -16.68 -7.84
C GLY A 19 11.00 -17.03 -7.50
N VAL A 20 11.63 -16.34 -6.54
CA VAL A 20 13.00 -16.65 -6.11
C VAL A 20 13.02 -17.90 -5.21
N GLY A 21 12.02 -18.08 -4.33
CA GLY A 21 12.00 -19.19 -3.38
C GLY A 21 12.98 -19.02 -2.21
N CYS A 22 12.91 -17.89 -1.51
CA CYS A 22 13.78 -17.64 -0.34
C CYS A 22 13.34 -18.48 0.86
N GLY A 23 14.26 -19.18 1.51
CA GLY A 23 14.03 -19.92 2.74
C GLY A 23 13.82 -19.00 3.95
N LEU A 24 12.87 -19.39 4.79
CA LEU A 24 12.43 -18.68 5.99
C LEU A 24 12.49 -19.60 7.21
N LYS A 25 12.83 -19.00 8.35
CA LYS A 25 12.67 -19.59 9.68
C LYS A 25 11.57 -18.83 10.40
N VAL A 26 10.54 -19.55 10.86
CA VAL A 26 9.37 -18.99 11.53
C VAL A 26 9.36 -19.48 12.96
N GLU A 27 9.34 -18.56 13.91
CA GLU A 27 9.21 -18.89 15.33
C GLU A 27 7.79 -18.58 15.77
N LYS A 28 7.11 -19.55 16.39
CA LYS A 28 5.74 -19.45 16.86
C LYS A 28 5.74 -19.42 18.39
N SER A 29 5.34 -18.28 18.95
CA SER A 29 5.29 -18.05 20.39
C SER A 29 3.87 -18.13 20.96
N GLY A 30 2.86 -18.19 20.10
CA GLY A 30 1.46 -18.34 20.49
C GLY A 30 0.57 -18.81 19.34
N PRO A 31 -0.77 -18.85 19.52
CA PRO A 31 -1.70 -19.34 18.50
C PRO A 31 -1.66 -18.56 17.18
N LEU A 32 -1.39 -17.25 17.24
CA LEU A 32 -1.26 -16.37 16.07
C LEU A 32 0.08 -15.61 16.05
N ASP A 33 0.80 -15.59 17.17
CA ASP A 33 2.03 -14.82 17.33
C ASP A 33 3.21 -15.55 16.68
N ILE A 34 3.68 -14.99 15.57
CA ILE A 34 4.80 -15.52 14.78
C ILE A 34 5.82 -14.44 14.46
N SER A 35 7.10 -14.80 14.49
CA SER A 35 8.20 -14.01 13.97
C SER A 35 8.80 -14.69 12.73
N VAL A 36 9.41 -13.91 11.83
CA VAL A 36 10.03 -14.43 10.59
C VAL A 36 11.45 -13.90 10.48
N SER A 37 12.40 -14.80 10.20
CA SER A 37 13.77 -14.50 9.81
C SER A 37 14.18 -15.32 8.58
N GLY A 38 15.30 -14.97 7.95
CA GLY A 38 15.82 -15.74 6.81
C GLY A 38 16.52 -17.00 7.30
N ASP A 39 16.31 -18.12 6.61
CA ASP A 39 16.98 -19.39 6.92
C ASP A 39 18.45 -19.35 6.41
N PRO A 40 19.46 -19.35 7.30
CA PRO A 40 20.87 -19.31 6.89
C PRO A 40 21.30 -20.51 6.07
N ASP A 41 20.65 -21.66 6.28
CA ASP A 41 21.01 -22.95 5.67
C ASP A 41 20.31 -23.17 4.32
N HIS A 42 19.40 -22.28 3.91
CA HIS A 42 18.69 -22.42 2.65
C HIS A 42 19.56 -21.98 1.45
N PRO A 43 19.71 -22.83 0.40
CA PRO A 43 20.69 -22.60 -0.67
C PRO A 43 20.42 -21.33 -1.49
N THR A 44 19.15 -20.94 -1.65
CA THR A 44 18.74 -19.78 -2.46
C THR A 44 19.17 -18.43 -1.86
N ASN A 45 18.93 -18.18 -0.57
CA ASN A 45 19.06 -16.85 0.00
C ASN A 45 20.07 -16.75 1.16
N ARG A 46 20.56 -17.87 1.70
CA ARG A 46 21.61 -17.91 2.73
C ARG A 46 21.32 -16.92 3.88
N GLY A 47 20.08 -16.91 4.38
CA GLY A 47 19.64 -16.05 5.48
C GLY A 47 19.20 -14.63 5.11
N ILE A 48 19.43 -14.16 3.87
CA ILE A 48 19.10 -12.79 3.46
C ILE A 48 17.62 -12.70 3.02
N LEU A 49 16.92 -11.63 3.40
CA LEU A 49 15.54 -11.36 2.98
C LEU A 49 15.36 -9.93 2.47
N CYS A 50 14.38 -9.75 1.60
CA CYS A 50 13.92 -8.42 1.19
C CYS A 50 12.89 -7.82 2.17
N SER A 51 12.54 -6.55 2.01
CA SER A 51 11.55 -5.85 2.84
C SER A 51 10.23 -6.63 3.00
N LYS A 52 9.70 -7.18 1.91
CA LYS A 52 8.46 -7.98 1.92
C LYS A 52 8.63 -9.26 2.75
N GLY A 53 9.74 -9.98 2.58
CA GLY A 53 10.02 -11.23 3.30
C GLY A 53 10.17 -11.00 4.81
N MET A 54 10.94 -9.98 5.21
CA MET A 54 11.16 -9.65 6.62
C MET A 54 9.86 -9.27 7.35
N ASN A 55 8.90 -8.65 6.65
CA ASN A 55 7.64 -8.18 7.22
C ASN A 55 6.46 -9.14 6.94
N LEU A 56 6.73 -10.36 6.46
CA LEU A 56 5.68 -11.33 6.09
C LEU A 56 4.76 -11.68 7.27
N HIS A 57 5.33 -11.83 8.48
CA HIS A 57 4.58 -12.17 9.68
C HIS A 57 3.47 -11.14 9.98
N TYR A 58 3.72 -9.84 9.83
CA TYR A 58 2.69 -8.81 10.01
C TYR A 58 1.52 -8.97 9.03
N SER A 59 1.78 -9.38 7.78
CA SER A 59 0.71 -9.65 6.80
C SER A 59 -0.11 -10.90 7.15
N VAL A 60 0.44 -11.83 7.94
CA VAL A 60 -0.23 -13.08 8.35
C VAL A 60 -0.97 -12.89 9.68
N MET A 61 -0.40 -12.12 10.59
CA MET A 61 -0.99 -11.78 11.89
C MET A 61 -2.14 -10.78 11.75
N ASP A 62 -2.11 -9.92 10.73
CA ASP A 62 -3.24 -9.05 10.42
C ASP A 62 -4.41 -9.86 9.82
N ARG A 63 -5.48 -10.00 10.61
CA ARG A 63 -6.69 -10.77 10.28
C ARG A 63 -7.90 -9.90 9.95
N THR A 64 -7.76 -8.57 9.85
CA THR A 64 -8.92 -7.65 9.81
C THR A 64 -9.84 -7.84 8.62
N ASP A 65 -9.33 -8.35 7.50
CA ASP A 65 -10.07 -8.59 6.26
C ASP A 65 -10.18 -10.08 5.92
N ARG A 66 -9.87 -11.00 6.84
CA ARG A 66 -9.87 -12.43 6.51
C ARG A 66 -11.29 -12.93 6.26
N LEU A 67 -11.45 -13.68 5.17
CA LEU A 67 -12.66 -14.46 4.94
C LEU A 67 -12.70 -15.64 5.93
N LEU A 68 -13.77 -15.71 6.71
CA LEU A 68 -13.92 -16.69 7.80
C LEU A 68 -14.92 -17.80 7.49
N PHE A 69 -15.91 -17.53 6.65
CA PHE A 69 -17.03 -18.44 6.37
C PHE A 69 -17.41 -18.37 4.88
N PRO A 70 -17.97 -19.44 4.30
CA PRO A 70 -18.62 -19.36 3.00
C PRO A 70 -19.71 -18.28 3.02
N MET A 71 -19.80 -17.51 1.94
CA MET A 71 -20.83 -16.48 1.77
C MET A 71 -21.46 -16.59 0.39
N MET A 72 -22.76 -16.36 0.30
CA MET A 72 -23.51 -16.50 -0.95
C MET A 72 -24.53 -15.38 -1.08
N ARG A 73 -24.81 -14.97 -2.31
CA ARG A 73 -25.92 -14.06 -2.63
C ARG A 73 -27.16 -14.86 -3.02
N GLU A 74 -28.33 -14.34 -2.67
CA GLU A 74 -29.61 -14.88 -3.15
C GLU A 74 -29.83 -14.52 -4.63
N ASP A 75 -29.44 -13.31 -5.02
CA ASP A 75 -29.40 -12.83 -6.41
C ASP A 75 -28.25 -11.80 -6.59
N ARG A 76 -27.99 -11.36 -7.82
CA ARG A 76 -26.85 -10.46 -8.15
C ARG A 76 -26.87 -9.11 -7.44
N PHE A 77 -28.01 -8.64 -6.95
CA PHE A 77 -28.17 -7.34 -6.28
C PHE A 77 -28.28 -7.46 -4.75
N ALA A 78 -28.58 -8.66 -4.24
CA ALA A 78 -28.61 -8.94 -2.81
C ALA A 78 -27.21 -8.90 -2.17
N PRO A 79 -27.06 -8.48 -0.89
CA PRO A 79 -25.78 -8.53 -0.19
C PRO A 79 -25.32 -9.98 0.05
N LEU A 80 -24.00 -10.19 0.17
CA LEU A 80 -23.43 -11.48 0.58
C LEU A 80 -23.86 -11.82 2.00
N LYS A 81 -24.38 -13.04 2.20
CA LYS A 81 -24.75 -13.57 3.52
C LYS A 81 -23.96 -14.84 3.81
N ARG A 82 -23.61 -15.07 5.07
CA ARG A 82 -22.97 -16.32 5.53
C ARG A 82 -23.84 -17.53 5.14
N THR A 83 -23.21 -18.59 4.69
CA THR A 83 -23.83 -19.90 4.41
C THR A 83 -22.94 -21.03 4.94
N SER A 84 -23.46 -22.26 5.00
CA SER A 84 -22.65 -23.44 5.35
C SER A 84 -21.84 -23.93 4.13
N TRP A 85 -20.75 -24.65 4.41
CA TRP A 85 -19.95 -25.32 3.38
C TRP A 85 -20.77 -26.28 2.52
N ASP A 86 -21.63 -27.08 3.13
CA ASP A 86 -22.45 -28.05 2.39
C ASP A 86 -23.36 -27.34 1.39
N LYS A 87 -24.14 -26.35 1.86
CA LYS A 87 -25.03 -25.57 0.99
C LYS A 87 -24.26 -24.83 -0.11
N ALA A 88 -23.10 -24.26 0.21
CA ALA A 88 -22.26 -23.56 -0.76
C ALA A 88 -21.78 -24.48 -1.89
N LEU A 89 -21.22 -25.63 -1.54
CA LEU A 89 -20.64 -26.55 -2.52
C LEU A 89 -21.70 -27.37 -3.25
N ASP A 90 -22.83 -27.70 -2.61
CA ASP A 90 -23.99 -28.32 -3.27
C ASP A 90 -24.52 -27.38 -4.36
N PHE A 91 -24.73 -26.11 -4.02
CA PHE A 91 -25.19 -25.10 -4.97
C PHE A 91 -24.21 -24.91 -6.14
N ALA A 92 -22.90 -24.82 -5.85
CA ALA A 92 -21.88 -24.72 -6.90
C ALA A 92 -21.91 -25.95 -7.83
N ALA A 93 -21.99 -27.16 -7.26
CA ALA A 93 -22.01 -28.40 -8.03
C ALA A 93 -23.28 -28.53 -8.88
N GLU A 94 -24.44 -28.17 -8.34
CA GLU A 94 -25.70 -28.12 -9.09
C GLU A 94 -25.62 -27.16 -10.28
N LYS A 95 -25.09 -25.94 -10.07
CA LYS A 95 -24.91 -24.96 -11.15
C LYS A 95 -23.95 -25.46 -12.23
N PHE A 96 -22.79 -26.00 -11.85
CA PHE A 96 -21.83 -26.54 -12.81
C PHE A 96 -22.44 -27.71 -13.60
N LYS A 97 -23.11 -28.66 -12.94
CA LYS A 97 -23.81 -29.76 -13.63
C LYS A 97 -24.85 -29.25 -14.61
N SER A 98 -25.69 -28.30 -14.18
CA SER A 98 -26.74 -27.72 -15.02
C SER A 98 -26.15 -27.07 -16.28
N PHE A 99 -25.10 -26.26 -16.13
CA PHE A 99 -24.48 -25.59 -17.27
C PHE A 99 -23.78 -26.58 -18.20
N ILE A 100 -23.08 -27.58 -17.66
CA ILE A 100 -22.44 -28.61 -18.48
C ILE A 100 -23.49 -29.42 -19.24
N GLN A 101 -24.61 -29.77 -18.60
CA GLN A 101 -25.69 -30.54 -19.23
C GLN A 101 -26.40 -29.75 -20.34
N GLU A 102 -26.64 -28.45 -20.14
CA GLU A 102 -27.39 -27.61 -21.08
C GLU A 102 -26.51 -27.02 -22.20
N PHE A 103 -25.30 -26.58 -21.87
CA PHE A 103 -24.43 -25.80 -22.76
C PHE A 103 -23.10 -26.51 -23.10
N GLY A 104 -22.86 -27.71 -22.57
CA GLY A 104 -21.62 -28.46 -22.78
C GLY A 104 -20.50 -28.08 -21.79
N PRO A 105 -19.41 -28.86 -21.75
CA PRO A 105 -18.35 -28.72 -20.74
C PRO A 105 -17.60 -27.38 -20.81
N ASP A 106 -17.48 -26.78 -22.00
CA ASP A 106 -16.81 -25.49 -22.20
C ASP A 106 -17.61 -24.28 -21.70
N SER A 107 -18.79 -24.52 -21.12
CA SER A 107 -19.59 -23.49 -20.45
C SER A 107 -19.08 -23.13 -19.05
N VAL A 108 -18.17 -23.90 -18.47
CA VAL A 108 -17.60 -23.68 -17.15
C VAL A 108 -16.07 -23.65 -17.19
N GLY A 109 -15.43 -23.15 -16.14
CA GLY A 109 -13.97 -23.13 -16.07
C GLY A 109 -13.39 -22.42 -14.86
N PHE A 110 -12.06 -22.46 -14.78
CA PHE A 110 -11.28 -21.96 -13.65
C PHE A 110 -10.29 -20.89 -14.09
N TYR A 111 -10.18 -19.82 -13.30
CA TYR A 111 -9.10 -18.85 -13.41
C TYR A 111 -8.29 -18.82 -12.11
N VAL A 112 -7.09 -19.40 -12.17
CA VAL A 112 -6.25 -19.69 -11.00
C VAL A 112 -4.97 -18.84 -10.98
N SER A 113 -4.00 -19.19 -10.15
CA SER A 113 -2.92 -18.27 -9.77
C SER A 113 -1.58 -18.96 -9.55
N GLY A 114 -0.49 -18.36 -10.05
CA GLY A 114 0.91 -18.74 -9.76
C GLY A 114 1.32 -18.65 -8.28
N GLN A 115 0.38 -18.42 -7.37
CA GLN A 115 0.56 -18.40 -5.92
C GLN A 115 0.01 -19.66 -5.23
N LEU A 116 -0.75 -20.50 -5.95
CA LEU A 116 -1.22 -21.79 -5.42
C LEU A 116 -0.04 -22.75 -5.21
N LEU A 117 -0.21 -23.69 -4.29
CA LEU A 117 0.70 -24.81 -4.11
C LEU A 117 0.57 -25.78 -5.28
N THR A 118 1.62 -26.56 -5.57
CA THR A 118 1.64 -27.47 -6.72
C THR A 118 0.52 -28.51 -6.66
N GLU A 119 0.18 -28.97 -5.46
CA GLU A 119 -0.90 -29.90 -5.17
C GLU A 119 -2.28 -29.32 -5.53
N GLU A 120 -2.51 -28.06 -5.15
CA GLU A 120 -3.75 -27.32 -5.42
C GLU A 120 -3.91 -27.10 -6.93
N TYR A 121 -2.82 -26.77 -7.58
CA TYR A 121 -2.72 -26.65 -9.02
C TYR A 121 -3.06 -27.96 -9.74
N TYR A 122 -2.46 -29.06 -9.28
CA TYR A 122 -2.63 -30.38 -9.85
C TYR A 122 -4.08 -30.85 -9.74
N ILE A 123 -4.68 -30.78 -8.55
CA ILE A 123 -6.05 -31.28 -8.34
C ILE A 123 -7.09 -30.48 -9.13
N ILE A 124 -6.94 -29.15 -9.25
CA ILE A 124 -7.82 -28.31 -10.08
C ILE A 124 -7.65 -28.66 -11.57
N ASN A 125 -6.42 -28.85 -12.04
CA ASN A 125 -6.17 -29.21 -13.45
C ASN A 125 -6.71 -30.61 -13.78
N LYS A 126 -6.49 -31.60 -12.90
CA LYS A 126 -7.04 -32.96 -13.01
C LYS A 126 -8.57 -32.91 -13.09
N LEU A 127 -9.23 -32.20 -12.18
CA LEU A 127 -10.68 -32.03 -12.17
C LEU A 127 -11.18 -31.40 -13.49
N THR A 128 -10.56 -30.30 -13.91
CA THR A 128 -11.04 -29.53 -15.07
C THR A 128 -10.91 -30.32 -16.36
N LYS A 129 -9.71 -30.83 -16.66
CA LYS A 129 -9.42 -31.50 -17.94
C LYS A 129 -9.91 -32.93 -18.00
N GLY A 130 -9.74 -33.68 -16.91
CA GLY A 130 -10.08 -35.09 -16.87
C GLY A 130 -11.57 -35.35 -16.62
N PHE A 131 -12.21 -34.60 -15.72
CA PHE A 131 -13.52 -34.96 -15.18
C PHE A 131 -14.65 -34.02 -15.59
N LEU A 132 -14.40 -32.70 -15.65
CA LEU A 132 -15.36 -31.77 -16.25
C LEU A 132 -15.34 -31.84 -17.78
N GLY A 133 -14.29 -32.42 -18.37
CA GLY A 133 -14.16 -32.62 -19.81
C GLY A 133 -13.89 -31.34 -20.61
N THR A 134 -13.36 -30.29 -19.96
CA THR A 134 -13.00 -29.02 -20.61
C THR A 134 -11.55 -28.65 -20.33
N ASN A 135 -10.91 -27.98 -21.29
CA ASN A 135 -9.59 -27.40 -21.09
C ASN A 135 -9.64 -25.95 -20.57
N ASN A 136 -10.82 -25.46 -20.16
CA ASN A 136 -11.04 -24.11 -19.62
C ASN A 136 -10.47 -23.91 -18.20
N ILE A 137 -9.16 -24.04 -18.08
CA ILE A 137 -8.36 -23.61 -16.94
C ILE A 137 -7.24 -22.72 -17.44
N ASP A 138 -7.13 -21.52 -16.91
CA ASP A 138 -5.97 -20.67 -17.12
C ASP A 138 -5.57 -19.99 -15.81
N THR A 139 -4.38 -19.41 -15.78
CA THR A 139 -3.78 -18.78 -14.60
C THR A 139 -3.26 -17.40 -14.93
N ASN A 140 -3.13 -16.56 -13.91
CA ASN A 140 -2.42 -15.28 -14.03
C ASN A 140 -0.95 -15.44 -14.49
N SER A 141 -0.37 -16.65 -14.47
CA SER A 141 0.91 -16.94 -15.14
C SER A 141 0.87 -16.63 -16.65
N ARG A 142 -0.31 -16.72 -17.31
CA ARG A 142 -0.52 -16.26 -18.69
C ARG A 142 -0.12 -14.80 -18.89
N LEU A 143 -0.43 -13.97 -17.91
CA LEU A 143 -0.16 -12.54 -17.93
C LEU A 143 1.32 -12.23 -17.72
N CYS A 144 2.15 -13.22 -17.41
CA CYS A 144 3.49 -13.05 -16.85
C CYS A 144 4.58 -13.81 -17.64
N MET A 145 4.51 -15.15 -17.69
CA MET A 145 5.65 -15.97 -18.11
C MET A 145 5.49 -16.65 -19.46
N SER A 146 4.29 -16.68 -20.03
CA SER A 146 3.99 -17.54 -21.17
C SER A 146 4.80 -17.25 -22.43
N SER A 147 5.20 -16.01 -22.66
CA SER A 147 6.10 -15.67 -23.76
C SER A 147 7.48 -16.31 -23.58
N ALA A 148 8.00 -16.39 -22.35
CA ALA A 148 9.26 -17.07 -22.05
C ALA A 148 9.13 -18.59 -22.17
N VAL A 149 8.04 -19.17 -21.67
CA VAL A 149 7.73 -20.61 -21.83
C VAL A 149 7.72 -21.00 -23.31
N THR A 150 7.02 -20.22 -24.12
CA THR A 150 6.91 -20.48 -25.57
C THR A 150 8.26 -20.28 -26.26
N GLY A 151 9.03 -19.25 -25.88
CA GLY A 151 10.38 -19.03 -26.37
C GLY A 151 11.32 -20.20 -26.07
N TYR A 152 11.34 -20.71 -24.84
CA TYR A 152 12.11 -21.90 -24.47
C TYR A 152 11.64 -23.15 -25.23
N LYS A 153 10.33 -23.40 -25.32
CA LYS A 153 9.79 -24.53 -26.10
C LYS A 153 10.23 -24.47 -27.56
N MET A 154 10.20 -23.29 -28.18
CA MET A 154 10.60 -23.10 -29.57
C MET A 154 12.11 -23.21 -29.79
N ALA A 155 12.93 -22.75 -28.83
CA ALA A 155 14.39 -22.80 -28.94
C ALA A 155 14.97 -24.17 -28.55
N PHE A 156 14.50 -24.77 -27.46
CA PHE A 156 15.08 -25.94 -26.81
C PHE A 156 14.20 -27.21 -26.86
N GLY A 157 12.93 -27.09 -27.25
CA GLY A 157 11.99 -28.20 -27.37
C GLY A 157 10.97 -28.29 -26.23
N GLU A 158 11.31 -27.78 -25.04
CA GLU A 158 10.44 -27.74 -23.87
C GLU A 158 10.67 -26.44 -23.06
N ASP A 159 9.85 -26.20 -22.03
CA ASP A 159 10.07 -25.13 -21.03
C ASP A 159 11.24 -25.46 -20.09
N ALA A 160 12.46 -25.46 -20.64
CA ALA A 160 13.67 -25.89 -19.96
C ALA A 160 14.56 -24.68 -19.63
N VAL A 161 14.51 -24.20 -18.38
CA VAL A 161 15.29 -23.03 -17.91
C VAL A 161 16.78 -23.39 -17.72
N PRO A 162 17.73 -23.07 -18.61
CA PRO A 162 19.05 -23.71 -18.59
C PRO A 162 19.88 -23.53 -17.30
N VAL A 163 19.64 -22.44 -16.56
CA VAL A 163 20.49 -21.88 -15.52
C VAL A 163 20.04 -22.27 -14.10
N GLY A 164 21.00 -22.52 -13.19
CA GLY A 164 20.80 -22.63 -11.75
C GLY A 164 21.22 -21.34 -11.00
N TYR A 165 20.74 -21.09 -9.77
CA TYR A 165 21.18 -19.88 -9.04
C TYR A 165 22.69 -19.84 -8.74
N GLU A 166 23.36 -20.99 -8.70
CA GLU A 166 24.82 -21.10 -8.54
C GLU A 166 25.58 -20.50 -9.73
N ASP A 167 24.99 -20.47 -10.93
CA ASP A 167 25.64 -19.88 -12.09
C ASP A 167 25.77 -18.34 -11.97
N LEU A 168 24.92 -17.69 -11.17
CA LEU A 168 25.04 -16.26 -10.86
C LEU A 168 26.34 -15.95 -10.11
N ASP A 169 26.85 -16.91 -9.33
CA ASP A 169 28.09 -16.74 -8.57
C ASP A 169 29.34 -16.94 -9.47
N LEU A 170 29.15 -17.47 -10.69
CA LEU A 170 30.22 -17.85 -11.61
C LEU A 170 30.37 -16.92 -12.82
N ALA A 171 29.26 -16.38 -13.33
CA ALA A 171 29.25 -15.53 -14.52
C ALA A 171 30.15 -14.29 -14.38
N ASP A 172 30.62 -13.79 -15.52
CA ASP A 172 31.43 -12.58 -15.63
C ASP A 172 30.85 -11.49 -16.54
N CYS A 173 29.77 -11.79 -17.25
CA CYS A 173 28.94 -10.81 -17.94
C CYS A 173 27.45 -11.10 -17.73
N PHE A 174 26.71 -10.08 -17.28
CA PHE A 174 25.28 -10.10 -17.08
C PHE A 174 24.60 -9.11 -18.03
N MET A 175 23.51 -9.53 -18.66
CA MET A 175 22.62 -8.65 -19.40
C MET A 175 21.20 -8.74 -18.84
N VAL A 176 20.75 -7.71 -18.16
CA VAL A 176 19.40 -7.59 -17.61
C VAL A 176 18.53 -6.86 -18.63
N ALA A 177 17.61 -7.56 -19.31
CA ALA A 177 16.75 -7.00 -20.35
C ALA A 177 15.28 -6.97 -19.92
N GLY A 178 14.66 -5.80 -19.94
CA GLY A 178 13.24 -5.63 -19.59
C GLY A 178 12.90 -6.13 -18.18
N ALA A 179 13.79 -5.93 -17.22
CA ALA A 179 13.64 -6.40 -15.86
C ALA A 179 14.27 -5.43 -14.84
N ASN A 180 13.68 -5.36 -13.65
CA ASN A 180 14.26 -4.66 -12.50
C ASN A 180 14.45 -5.66 -11.34
N PRO A 181 15.43 -6.59 -11.44
CA PRO A 181 15.68 -7.58 -10.39
C PRO A 181 16.06 -6.95 -9.06
N ALA A 182 16.61 -5.73 -9.02
CA ALA A 182 16.92 -5.04 -7.76
C ALA A 182 15.68 -4.88 -6.84
N TRP A 183 14.50 -4.67 -7.43
CA TRP A 183 13.24 -4.53 -6.69
C TRP A 183 12.32 -5.75 -6.79
N CYS A 184 12.28 -6.41 -7.95
CA CYS A 184 11.37 -7.52 -8.22
C CYS A 184 11.92 -8.86 -7.74
N HIS A 185 13.25 -9.05 -7.78
CA HIS A 185 13.95 -10.28 -7.38
C HIS A 185 15.19 -9.96 -6.54
N PRO A 186 15.07 -9.26 -5.39
CA PRO A 186 16.21 -8.61 -4.76
C PRO A 186 17.35 -9.57 -4.39
N ILE A 187 17.04 -10.82 -4.02
CA ILE A 187 18.06 -11.82 -3.66
C ILE A 187 18.88 -12.26 -4.88
N VAL A 188 18.26 -12.40 -6.06
CA VAL A 188 18.98 -12.66 -7.31
C VAL A 188 19.93 -11.50 -7.62
N PHE A 189 19.45 -10.26 -7.49
CA PHE A 189 20.29 -9.08 -7.75
C PHE A 189 21.42 -8.93 -6.73
N ARG A 190 21.18 -9.23 -5.45
CA ARG A 190 22.19 -9.20 -4.39
C ARG A 190 23.34 -10.18 -4.65
N ARG A 191 23.09 -11.31 -5.33
CA ARG A 191 24.17 -12.20 -5.79
C ARG A 191 25.00 -11.58 -6.90
N ILE A 192 24.37 -10.91 -7.87
CA ILE A 192 25.08 -10.16 -8.92
C ILE A 192 25.94 -9.04 -8.31
N GLU A 193 25.39 -8.30 -7.34
CA GLU A 193 26.15 -7.27 -6.61
C GLU A 193 27.31 -7.85 -5.82
N ALA A 194 27.11 -8.98 -5.12
CA ALA A 194 28.18 -9.67 -4.40
C ALA A 194 29.29 -10.11 -5.37
N ARG A 195 28.93 -10.71 -6.50
CA ARG A 195 29.85 -11.12 -7.55
C ARG A 195 30.67 -9.95 -8.10
N LYS A 196 30.02 -8.83 -8.38
CA LYS A 196 30.70 -7.61 -8.86
C LYS A 196 31.54 -6.93 -7.79
N LYS A 197 31.14 -7.03 -6.51
CA LYS A 197 31.95 -6.54 -5.38
C LYS A 197 33.22 -7.39 -5.20
N GLU A 198 33.14 -8.70 -5.37
CA GLU A 198 34.28 -9.61 -5.34
C GLU A 198 35.24 -9.37 -6.51
N ASN A 199 34.70 -9.07 -7.70
CA ASN A 199 35.48 -8.75 -8.88
C ASN A 199 34.89 -7.54 -9.64
N PRO A 200 35.49 -6.35 -9.53
CA PRO A 200 35.00 -5.15 -10.22
C PRO A 200 35.00 -5.23 -11.76
N ASN A 201 35.69 -6.21 -12.36
CA ASN A 201 35.72 -6.38 -13.81
C ASN A 201 34.45 -7.02 -14.39
N ILE A 202 33.60 -7.60 -13.54
CA ILE A 202 32.33 -8.22 -13.92
C ILE A 202 31.45 -7.18 -14.60
N LYS A 203 30.92 -7.51 -15.78
CA LYS A 203 30.11 -6.61 -16.59
C LYS A 203 28.64 -6.78 -16.30
N LEU A 204 27.94 -5.66 -16.12
CA LEU A 204 26.50 -5.58 -15.96
C LEU A 204 25.93 -4.60 -17.01
N ILE A 205 25.19 -5.15 -17.95
CA ILE A 205 24.45 -4.41 -18.99
C ILE A 205 22.98 -4.41 -18.58
N VAL A 206 22.33 -3.25 -18.62
CA VAL A 206 20.90 -3.12 -18.35
C VAL A 206 20.20 -2.52 -19.55
N VAL A 207 19.15 -3.19 -20.05
CA VAL A 207 18.30 -2.75 -21.15
C VAL A 207 16.90 -2.46 -20.60
N ASP A 208 16.59 -1.19 -20.42
CA ASP A 208 15.29 -0.74 -19.90
C ASP A 208 15.09 0.73 -20.30
N PRO A 209 13.93 1.13 -20.87
CA PRO A 209 13.59 2.54 -21.12
C PRO A 209 13.66 3.41 -19.85
N ARG A 210 13.53 2.81 -18.67
CA ARG A 210 13.70 3.46 -17.37
C ARG A 210 15.08 3.13 -16.80
N ARG A 211 15.78 4.14 -16.28
CA ARG A 211 16.95 3.97 -15.42
C ARG A 211 16.48 3.50 -14.05
N THR A 212 16.26 2.21 -13.93
CA THR A 212 15.84 1.53 -12.70
C THR A 212 17.00 1.35 -11.73
N GLU A 213 16.72 0.85 -10.54
CA GLU A 213 17.70 0.60 -9.49
C GLU A 213 18.71 -0.48 -9.89
N SER A 214 18.34 -1.39 -10.80
CA SER A 214 19.30 -2.29 -11.42
C SER A 214 20.41 -1.58 -12.21
N CYS A 215 20.22 -0.31 -12.57
CA CYS A 215 21.24 0.51 -13.25
C CYS A 215 22.29 1.10 -12.30
N GLU A 216 22.12 1.03 -10.97
CA GLU A 216 23.03 1.67 -9.99
C GLU A 216 24.46 1.15 -10.11
N HIS A 217 24.62 -0.14 -10.44
CA HIS A 217 25.91 -0.80 -10.65
C HIS A 217 26.17 -1.21 -12.10
N ALA A 218 25.37 -0.72 -13.06
CA ALA A 218 25.50 -1.09 -14.47
C ALA A 218 26.70 -0.39 -15.13
N ASP A 219 27.47 -1.13 -15.92
CA ASP A 219 28.53 -0.58 -16.78
C ASP A 219 27.95 0.05 -18.05
N ILE A 220 26.81 -0.46 -18.52
CA ILE A 220 26.08 0.05 -19.67
C ILE A 220 24.59 0.06 -19.33
N HIS A 221 23.94 1.20 -19.52
CA HIS A 221 22.48 1.33 -19.56
C HIS A 221 22.05 1.63 -21.00
N LEU A 222 21.35 0.70 -21.64
CA LEU A 222 20.73 0.87 -22.94
C LEU A 222 19.29 1.34 -22.74
N GLN A 223 19.12 2.66 -22.68
CA GLN A 223 17.81 3.30 -22.50
C GLN A 223 17.01 3.34 -23.83
N ILE A 224 16.59 2.18 -24.30
CA ILE A 224 15.93 2.03 -25.60
C ILE A 224 14.52 2.62 -25.66
N ALA A 225 14.04 2.95 -26.85
CA ALA A 225 12.63 3.22 -27.10
C ALA A 225 11.79 1.95 -26.87
N PRO A 226 10.65 2.01 -26.14
CA PRO A 226 9.80 0.83 -25.94
C PRO A 226 9.39 0.18 -27.26
N GLY A 227 9.50 -1.15 -27.35
CA GLY A 227 9.16 -1.92 -28.56
C GLY A 227 10.32 -2.16 -29.52
N THR A 228 11.52 -1.65 -29.22
CA THR A 228 12.68 -1.77 -30.13
C THR A 228 13.69 -2.85 -29.71
N ASP A 229 13.30 -3.73 -28.79
CA ASP A 229 14.15 -4.77 -28.20
C ASP A 229 14.77 -5.71 -29.25
N ILE A 230 13.98 -6.13 -30.26
CA ILE A 230 14.44 -7.06 -31.30
C ILE A 230 15.48 -6.38 -32.21
N TYR A 231 15.31 -5.09 -32.54
CA TYR A 231 16.31 -4.33 -33.30
C TYR A 231 17.64 -4.28 -32.56
N LEU A 232 17.62 -4.06 -31.24
CA LEU A 232 18.82 -4.08 -30.41
C LEU A 232 19.51 -5.44 -30.47
N PHE A 233 18.78 -6.53 -30.20
CA PHE A 233 19.38 -7.87 -30.17
C PHE A 233 19.89 -8.31 -31.55
N HIS A 234 19.18 -7.97 -32.63
CA HIS A 234 19.65 -8.19 -34.00
C HIS A 234 20.92 -7.39 -34.30
N ALA A 235 21.02 -6.13 -33.86
CA ALA A 235 22.23 -5.34 -34.04
C ALA A 235 23.43 -5.93 -33.28
N ILE A 236 23.23 -6.42 -32.04
CA ILE A 236 24.26 -7.12 -31.27
C ILE A 236 24.67 -8.41 -31.99
N ALA A 237 23.70 -9.24 -32.41
CA ALA A 237 23.95 -10.48 -33.15
C ALA A 237 24.73 -10.23 -34.46
N ARG A 238 24.36 -9.18 -35.22
CA ARG A 238 25.08 -8.75 -36.42
C ARG A 238 26.55 -8.46 -36.10
N ILE A 239 26.82 -7.68 -35.06
CA ILE A 239 28.21 -7.33 -34.67
C ILE A 239 28.99 -8.57 -34.28
N LEU A 240 28.39 -9.47 -33.49
CA LEU A 240 29.03 -10.73 -33.11
C LEU A 240 29.41 -11.56 -34.34
N ILE A 241 28.53 -11.63 -35.36
CA ILE A 241 28.81 -12.35 -36.61
C ILE A 241 29.85 -11.61 -37.46
N GLU A 242 29.72 -10.29 -37.64
CA GLU A 242 30.61 -9.47 -38.48
C GLU A 242 32.04 -9.41 -37.94
N LYS A 243 32.23 -9.55 -36.62
CA LYS A 243 33.53 -9.54 -35.94
C LYS A 243 34.10 -10.95 -35.68
N ASP A 244 33.40 -12.00 -36.10
CA ASP A 244 33.77 -13.40 -35.83
C ASP A 244 33.90 -13.68 -34.31
N TRP A 245 32.99 -13.13 -33.51
CA TRP A 245 32.88 -13.30 -32.05
C TRP A 245 31.82 -14.34 -31.66
N ILE A 246 31.46 -15.21 -32.59
CA ILE A 246 30.55 -16.33 -32.40
C ILE A 246 31.33 -17.61 -32.05
N ASP A 247 30.65 -18.67 -31.63
CA ASP A 247 31.21 -20.01 -31.45
C ASP A 247 30.80 -20.88 -32.67
N PRO A 248 31.58 -20.88 -33.78
CA PRO A 248 31.18 -21.54 -35.01
C PRO A 248 31.06 -23.06 -34.85
N LYS A 249 31.88 -23.65 -33.98
CA LYS A 249 31.82 -25.09 -33.69
C LYS A 249 30.52 -25.42 -32.95
N PHE A 250 30.17 -24.67 -31.91
CA PHE A 250 28.92 -24.87 -31.20
C PHE A 250 27.71 -24.71 -32.12
N ILE A 251 27.71 -23.67 -32.97
CA ILE A 251 26.63 -23.41 -33.93
C ILE A 251 26.46 -24.62 -34.87
N GLN A 252 27.55 -25.12 -35.46
CA GLN A 252 27.51 -26.26 -36.38
C GLN A 252 27.04 -27.55 -35.71
N ASP A 253 27.59 -27.86 -34.54
CA ASP A 253 27.39 -29.15 -33.88
C ASP A 253 26.03 -29.21 -33.17
N HIS A 254 25.56 -28.10 -32.58
CA HIS A 254 24.46 -28.11 -31.62
C HIS A 254 23.25 -27.24 -31.99
N THR A 255 23.27 -26.53 -33.12
CA THR A 255 22.18 -25.63 -33.54
C THR A 255 21.68 -25.86 -34.97
N GLU A 256 20.49 -25.31 -35.28
CA GLU A 256 19.94 -25.12 -36.64
C GLU A 256 19.45 -23.66 -36.79
N GLY A 257 19.31 -23.16 -38.03
CA GLY A 257 18.69 -21.85 -38.29
C GLY A 257 19.65 -20.64 -38.32
N PHE A 258 20.97 -20.87 -38.29
CA PHE A 258 21.98 -19.81 -38.27
C PHE A 258 21.99 -18.95 -39.53
N GLU A 259 21.92 -19.58 -40.72
CA GLU A 259 22.02 -18.85 -42.00
C GLU A 259 20.83 -17.92 -42.22
N GLU A 260 19.62 -18.33 -41.81
CA GLU A 260 18.42 -17.50 -41.86
C GLU A 260 18.54 -16.28 -40.93
N LEU A 261 19.04 -16.47 -39.71
CA LEU A 261 19.28 -15.34 -38.80
C LEU A 261 20.36 -14.43 -39.36
N LYS A 262 21.46 -14.97 -39.89
CA LYS A 262 22.54 -14.20 -40.48
C LYS A 262 22.02 -13.35 -41.65
N ALA A 263 21.23 -13.90 -42.56
CA ALA A 263 20.60 -13.11 -43.61
C ALA A 263 19.74 -11.97 -43.02
N LYS A 264 18.93 -12.29 -42.00
CA LYS A 264 18.01 -11.32 -41.37
C LYS A 264 18.72 -10.16 -40.68
N VAL A 265 19.74 -10.42 -39.87
CA VAL A 265 20.40 -9.36 -39.08
C VAL A 265 21.24 -8.42 -39.94
N PHE A 266 21.60 -8.82 -41.17
CA PHE A 266 22.32 -7.97 -42.11
C PHE A 266 21.42 -7.04 -42.94
N GLU A 267 20.09 -7.22 -42.93
CA GLU A 267 19.12 -6.35 -43.62
C GLU A 267 19.16 -4.89 -43.11
N ILE A 268 19.47 -4.70 -41.82
CA ILE A 268 19.49 -3.38 -41.18
C ILE A 268 20.90 -3.11 -40.63
N SER A 269 21.43 -1.92 -40.89
CA SER A 269 22.73 -1.50 -40.35
C SER A 269 22.67 -1.24 -38.85
N VAL A 270 23.78 -1.43 -38.14
CA VAL A 270 23.88 -1.12 -36.70
C VAL A 270 23.51 0.33 -36.41
N SER A 271 23.93 1.28 -37.28
CA SER A 271 23.58 2.69 -37.15
C SER A 271 22.07 2.94 -37.25
N LYS A 272 21.38 2.25 -38.17
CA LYS A 272 19.93 2.40 -38.32
C LYS A 272 19.17 1.76 -37.15
N ALA A 273 19.62 0.60 -36.68
CA ALA A 273 19.06 -0.01 -35.47
C ALA A 273 19.24 0.89 -34.24
N ALA A 274 20.41 1.52 -34.08
CA ALA A 274 20.68 2.48 -33.00
C ALA A 274 19.74 3.69 -33.04
N GLU A 275 19.49 4.25 -34.24
CA GLU A 275 18.52 5.34 -34.46
C GLU A 275 17.11 4.91 -34.04
N ILE A 276 16.65 3.74 -34.48
CA ILE A 276 15.34 3.18 -34.13
C ILE A 276 15.22 2.99 -32.61
N CYS A 277 16.24 2.40 -31.97
CA CYS A 277 16.28 2.21 -30.54
C CYS A 277 16.43 3.52 -29.75
N GLY A 278 16.81 4.63 -30.40
CA GLY A 278 17.06 5.91 -29.76
C GLY A 278 18.23 5.87 -28.77
N ILE A 279 19.31 5.17 -29.12
CA ILE A 279 20.58 5.05 -28.36
C ILE A 279 21.79 5.21 -29.31
N SER A 280 23.01 5.35 -28.79
CA SER A 280 24.20 5.41 -29.64
C SER A 280 24.63 4.02 -30.13
N SER A 281 25.15 3.96 -31.36
CA SER A 281 25.73 2.73 -31.92
C SER A 281 26.95 2.27 -31.15
N GLU A 282 27.73 3.19 -30.58
CA GLU A 282 28.89 2.90 -29.73
C GLU A 282 28.53 2.00 -28.55
N LEU A 283 27.40 2.27 -27.88
CA LEU A 283 26.95 1.43 -26.77
C LEU A 283 26.60 0.01 -27.24
N ILE A 284 26.01 -0.15 -28.43
CA ILE A 284 25.69 -1.46 -29.01
C ILE A 284 26.98 -2.25 -29.31
N TYR A 285 27.98 -1.60 -29.92
CA TYR A 285 29.30 -2.22 -30.14
C TYR A 285 29.97 -2.64 -28.84
N LYS A 286 29.94 -1.78 -27.82
CA LYS A 286 30.54 -2.07 -26.51
C LYS A 286 29.81 -3.21 -25.79
N THR A 287 28.50 -3.29 -25.92
CA THR A 287 27.71 -4.43 -25.42
C THR A 287 28.11 -5.73 -26.11
N ALA A 288 28.21 -5.76 -27.44
CA ALA A 288 28.68 -6.93 -28.17
C ALA A 288 30.11 -7.32 -27.77
N GLU A 289 30.99 -6.33 -27.57
CA GLU A 289 32.36 -6.56 -27.10
C GLU A 289 32.39 -7.20 -25.70
N TYR A 290 31.59 -6.72 -24.75
CA TYR A 290 31.51 -7.32 -23.41
C TYR A 290 31.04 -8.77 -23.45
N ILE A 291 30.03 -9.08 -24.27
CA ILE A 291 29.54 -10.45 -24.45
C ILE A 291 30.61 -11.33 -25.13
N SER A 292 31.37 -10.80 -26.09
CA SER A 292 32.41 -11.58 -26.76
C SER A 292 33.58 -11.96 -25.86
N LYS A 293 33.91 -11.09 -24.88
CA LYS A 293 35.06 -11.28 -23.98
C LYS A 293 34.73 -12.08 -22.72
N SER A 294 33.45 -12.36 -22.47
CA SER A 294 33.00 -13.09 -21.28
C SER A 294 33.37 -14.56 -21.36
N LYS A 295 33.68 -15.16 -20.22
CA LYS A 295 33.76 -16.63 -20.07
C LYS A 295 32.42 -17.22 -19.69
N GLY A 296 31.58 -16.44 -18.99
CA GLY A 296 30.24 -16.82 -18.56
C GLY A 296 29.27 -15.68 -18.77
N PHE A 297 28.33 -15.88 -19.70
CA PHE A 297 27.31 -14.89 -20.05
C PHE A 297 25.92 -15.35 -19.61
N ILE A 298 25.27 -14.56 -18.74
CA ILE A 298 23.88 -14.75 -18.35
C ILE A 298 23.04 -13.57 -18.83
N SER A 299 22.05 -13.85 -19.68
CA SER A 299 20.99 -12.89 -19.99
C SER A 299 19.81 -13.14 -19.04
N LEU A 300 19.43 -12.15 -18.24
CA LEU A 300 18.26 -12.19 -17.36
C LEU A 300 17.16 -11.31 -17.92
N TRP A 301 15.91 -11.80 -17.97
CA TRP A 301 14.79 -10.98 -18.41
C TRP A 301 13.49 -11.28 -17.68
N ALA A 302 12.52 -10.38 -17.82
CA ALA A 302 11.20 -10.51 -17.22
C ALA A 302 10.15 -9.80 -18.09
N MET A 303 9.31 -8.97 -17.45
CA MET A 303 8.06 -8.47 -18.03
C MET A 303 8.24 -7.45 -19.15
N GLY A 304 9.36 -6.76 -19.24
CA GLY A 304 9.65 -5.83 -20.34
C GLY A 304 9.71 -6.52 -21.70
N LEU A 305 10.12 -7.79 -21.73
CA LEU A 305 10.08 -8.62 -22.93
C LEU A 305 8.78 -9.42 -23.00
N ASN A 306 8.37 -10.06 -21.89
CA ASN A 306 7.27 -11.02 -21.92
C ASN A 306 5.90 -10.38 -22.14
N GLN A 307 5.62 -9.23 -21.50
CA GLN A 307 4.34 -8.53 -21.58
C GLN A 307 4.30 -7.58 -22.79
N SER A 308 4.44 -8.19 -23.97
CA SER A 308 4.52 -7.55 -25.29
C SER A 308 3.67 -8.33 -26.28
N VAL A 309 3.11 -7.66 -27.28
CA VAL A 309 2.35 -8.32 -28.36
C VAL A 309 3.22 -9.15 -29.33
N VAL A 310 4.54 -9.07 -29.17
CA VAL A 310 5.55 -9.90 -29.87
C VAL A 310 6.55 -10.48 -28.87
N GLY A 311 6.09 -10.77 -27.64
CA GLY A 311 6.92 -11.19 -26.53
C GLY A 311 7.72 -12.47 -26.81
N VAL A 312 7.15 -13.45 -27.53
CA VAL A 312 7.87 -14.68 -27.91
C VAL A 312 9.05 -14.35 -28.81
N ASN A 313 8.88 -13.47 -29.79
CA ASN A 313 9.95 -13.06 -30.69
C ASN A 313 11.06 -12.30 -29.95
N LYS A 314 10.71 -11.46 -28.96
CA LYS A 314 11.70 -10.79 -28.09
C LYS A 314 12.54 -11.79 -27.30
N ASN A 315 11.91 -12.83 -26.76
CA ASN A 315 12.59 -13.91 -26.04
C ASN A 315 13.55 -14.68 -26.96
N LEU A 316 13.08 -15.10 -28.14
CA LEU A 316 13.89 -15.81 -29.12
C LEU A 316 15.10 -14.99 -29.60
N ALA A 317 14.91 -13.71 -29.90
CA ALA A 317 15.99 -12.82 -30.30
C ALA A 317 17.07 -12.65 -29.21
N LEU A 318 16.68 -12.61 -27.93
CA LEU A 318 17.63 -12.59 -26.81
C LEU A 318 18.36 -13.93 -26.64
N ILE A 319 17.62 -15.06 -26.68
CA ILE A 319 18.19 -16.42 -26.57
C ILE A 319 19.22 -16.69 -27.67
N ASN A 320 18.99 -16.18 -28.88
CA ASN A 320 19.93 -16.31 -30.00
C ASN A 320 21.33 -15.80 -29.62
N LEU A 321 21.48 -14.78 -28.76
CA LEU A 321 22.80 -14.28 -28.35
C LEU A 321 23.61 -15.34 -27.59
N SER A 322 22.95 -16.07 -26.68
CA SER A 322 23.57 -17.18 -25.95
C SER A 322 23.91 -18.36 -26.88
N LEU A 323 23.05 -18.65 -27.87
CA LEU A 323 23.29 -19.72 -28.84
C LEU A 323 24.43 -19.38 -29.82
N LEU A 324 24.49 -18.13 -30.30
CA LEU A 324 25.55 -17.66 -31.20
C LEU A 324 26.94 -17.71 -30.55
N THR A 325 26.99 -17.47 -29.24
CA THR A 325 28.26 -17.41 -28.49
C THR A 325 28.56 -18.70 -27.73
N GLY A 326 27.71 -19.72 -27.84
CA GLY A 326 27.88 -20.99 -27.13
C GLY A 326 27.81 -20.87 -25.60
N HIS A 327 27.21 -19.81 -25.06
CA HIS A 327 27.03 -19.58 -23.61
C HIS A 327 25.74 -20.25 -23.11
N ILE A 328 25.69 -21.58 -23.16
CA ILE A 328 24.62 -22.41 -22.62
C ILE A 328 25.18 -23.79 -22.27
N GLY A 329 24.68 -24.42 -21.20
CA GLY A 329 25.21 -25.69 -20.70
C GLY A 329 26.60 -25.59 -20.03
N LYS A 330 27.16 -24.38 -19.95
CA LYS A 330 28.47 -24.09 -19.36
C LYS A 330 28.29 -23.37 -18.00
N PRO A 331 29.25 -23.50 -17.05
CA PRO A 331 29.19 -22.77 -15.78
C PRO A 331 29.06 -21.26 -15.99
N GLY A 332 28.15 -20.62 -15.23
CA GLY A 332 27.92 -19.19 -15.34
C GLY A 332 27.34 -18.74 -16.68
N SER A 333 26.67 -19.63 -17.42
CA SER A 333 26.21 -19.35 -18.78
C SER A 333 24.78 -19.80 -19.03
N GLY A 334 23.97 -18.93 -19.62
CA GLY A 334 22.68 -19.30 -20.18
C GLY A 334 21.62 -18.20 -20.13
N PRO A 335 20.57 -18.35 -20.93
CA PRO A 335 19.42 -17.47 -20.88
C PRO A 335 18.54 -17.79 -19.66
N PHE A 336 18.34 -16.84 -18.76
CA PHE A 336 17.60 -17.02 -17.51
C PHE A 336 16.37 -16.10 -17.38
N SER A 337 15.18 -16.65 -17.68
CA SER A 337 13.90 -15.95 -17.46
C SER A 337 13.56 -15.88 -15.96
N LEU A 338 13.41 -14.67 -15.42
CA LEU A 338 13.06 -14.44 -14.03
C LEU A 338 11.56 -14.67 -13.80
N THR A 339 11.20 -15.74 -13.10
CA THR A 339 9.79 -16.07 -12.82
C THR A 339 9.20 -15.12 -11.77
N GLY A 340 8.03 -14.56 -12.07
CA GLY A 340 7.39 -13.53 -11.23
C GLY A 340 6.85 -14.07 -9.90
N GLN A 341 5.83 -14.92 -9.94
CA GLN A 341 5.13 -15.43 -8.75
C GLN A 341 5.79 -16.69 -8.18
N SER A 342 5.60 -16.90 -6.87
CA SER A 342 6.28 -17.92 -6.07
C SER A 342 6.19 -19.34 -6.62
N ASN A 343 5.09 -19.70 -7.27
CA ASN A 343 4.87 -21.04 -7.81
C ASN A 343 4.30 -21.03 -9.24
N ALA A 344 4.62 -20.00 -10.02
CA ALA A 344 4.26 -20.01 -11.44
C ALA A 344 5.02 -21.11 -12.21
N MET A 345 6.13 -21.65 -11.67
CA MET A 345 6.78 -22.83 -12.24
C MET A 345 6.02 -24.12 -11.94
N GLY A 346 5.60 -24.38 -10.70
CA GLY A 346 4.76 -25.53 -10.36
C GLY A 346 3.46 -25.58 -11.16
N GLY A 347 2.81 -24.42 -11.37
CA GLY A 347 1.64 -24.33 -12.24
C GLY A 347 1.90 -24.73 -13.72
N ARG A 348 3.11 -24.52 -14.23
CA ARG A 348 3.53 -24.94 -15.58
C ARG A 348 3.80 -26.44 -15.64
N GLU A 349 4.47 -26.96 -14.61
CA GLU A 349 4.79 -28.38 -14.45
C GLU A 349 3.53 -29.25 -14.43
N VAL A 350 2.48 -28.82 -13.73
CA VAL A 350 1.21 -29.57 -13.69
C VAL A 350 0.32 -29.33 -14.91
N GLY A 351 0.70 -28.44 -15.84
CA GLY A 351 -0.10 -28.11 -17.02
C GLY A 351 -1.32 -27.22 -16.75
N GLY A 352 -1.22 -26.25 -15.84
CA GLY A 352 -2.32 -25.36 -15.41
C GLY A 352 -2.74 -24.26 -16.39
N LEU A 353 -2.29 -24.33 -17.65
CA LEU A 353 -2.72 -23.44 -18.73
C LEU A 353 -3.68 -24.17 -19.68
N CYS A 354 -4.53 -23.41 -20.38
CA CYS A 354 -5.61 -23.95 -21.21
C CYS A 354 -5.11 -24.80 -22.40
N ASN A 355 -3.84 -24.66 -22.76
CA ASN A 355 -3.19 -25.29 -23.90
C ASN A 355 -2.05 -26.26 -23.51
N LEU A 356 -1.89 -26.59 -22.23
CA LEU A 356 -0.82 -27.50 -21.75
C LEU A 356 -1.39 -28.81 -21.19
N LEU A 357 -0.58 -29.87 -21.15
CA LEU A 357 -0.84 -31.06 -20.32
C LEU A 357 0.22 -31.18 -19.21
N PRO A 358 -0.08 -31.92 -18.12
CA PRO A 358 0.88 -32.14 -17.04
C PRO A 358 2.20 -32.79 -17.49
N ALA A 359 3.26 -32.48 -16.75
CA ALA A 359 4.63 -32.95 -16.96
C ALA A 359 5.20 -32.63 -18.34
N HIS A 360 5.00 -31.38 -18.79
CA HIS A 360 5.44 -30.87 -20.09
C HIS A 360 4.91 -31.64 -21.32
N ARG A 361 3.87 -32.45 -21.13
CA ARG A 361 3.19 -33.10 -22.24
C ARG A 361 2.50 -32.06 -23.12
N ASP A 362 2.58 -32.31 -24.42
CA ASP A 362 1.91 -31.51 -25.44
C ASP A 362 0.42 -31.88 -25.59
N LEU A 363 -0.48 -30.91 -25.39
CA LEU A 363 -1.92 -31.10 -25.58
C LEU A 363 -2.27 -31.49 -27.02
N GLU A 364 -1.53 -30.99 -28.00
CA GLU A 364 -1.78 -31.29 -29.42
C GLU A 364 -1.42 -32.74 -29.79
N ASN A 365 -0.55 -33.39 -29.00
CA ASN A 365 -0.13 -34.77 -29.25
C ASN A 365 -1.18 -35.78 -28.76
N PRO A 366 -1.79 -36.59 -29.66
CA PRO A 366 -2.79 -37.59 -29.28
C PRO A 366 -2.28 -38.66 -28.30
N GLU A 367 -1.01 -39.06 -28.40
CA GLU A 367 -0.44 -40.08 -27.50
C GLU A 367 -0.27 -39.52 -26.09
N HIS A 368 0.18 -38.28 -25.97
CA HIS A 368 0.24 -37.61 -24.67
C HIS A 368 -1.14 -37.47 -24.02
N ARG A 369 -2.18 -37.15 -24.80
CA ARG A 369 -3.57 -37.13 -24.29
C ARG A 369 -3.99 -38.49 -23.77
N LYS A 370 -3.71 -39.56 -24.51
CA LYS A 370 -4.01 -40.95 -24.09
C LYS A 370 -3.25 -41.34 -22.83
N GLU A 371 -1.97 -40.98 -22.70
CA GLU A 371 -1.15 -41.26 -21.51
C GLU A 371 -1.77 -40.64 -20.26
N VAL A 372 -2.10 -39.35 -20.31
CA VAL A 372 -2.69 -38.64 -19.16
C VAL A 372 -4.11 -39.14 -18.88
N ALA A 373 -4.92 -39.39 -19.90
CA ALA A 373 -6.26 -39.95 -19.75
C ALA A 373 -6.22 -41.33 -19.07
N LYS A 374 -5.34 -42.22 -19.53
CA LYS A 374 -5.11 -43.53 -18.94
C LYS A 374 -4.64 -43.42 -17.49
N PHE A 375 -3.70 -42.52 -17.19
CA PHE A 375 -3.19 -42.33 -15.85
C PHE A 375 -4.28 -41.83 -14.88
N TRP A 376 -5.12 -40.89 -15.30
CA TRP A 376 -6.23 -40.39 -14.48
C TRP A 376 -7.47 -41.30 -14.45
N GLY A 377 -7.51 -42.33 -15.30
CA GLY A 377 -8.63 -43.26 -15.39
C GLY A 377 -9.88 -42.64 -16.04
N VAL A 378 -9.69 -41.76 -17.02
CA VAL A 378 -10.77 -41.11 -17.78
C VAL A 378 -10.72 -41.54 -19.25
N ASP A 379 -11.86 -41.48 -19.95
CA ASP A 379 -11.98 -41.99 -21.32
C ASP A 379 -11.11 -41.22 -22.32
N SER A 380 -11.07 -39.89 -22.19
CA SER A 380 -10.30 -39.01 -23.07
C SER A 380 -10.07 -37.65 -22.44
N ILE A 381 -9.13 -36.89 -23.01
CA ILE A 381 -8.94 -35.46 -22.75
C ILE A 381 -9.20 -34.72 -24.06
N SER A 382 -9.92 -33.60 -23.98
CA SER A 382 -10.23 -32.77 -25.16
C SER A 382 -8.95 -32.35 -25.89
N GLU A 383 -8.97 -32.43 -27.21
CA GLU A 383 -7.89 -31.94 -28.07
C GLU A 383 -7.94 -30.44 -28.33
N THR A 384 -9.08 -29.81 -28.03
CA THR A 384 -9.28 -28.37 -28.26
C THR A 384 -8.73 -27.58 -27.07
N PRO A 385 -7.79 -26.64 -27.27
CA PRO A 385 -7.34 -25.76 -26.20
C PRO A 385 -8.51 -24.97 -25.61
N GLY A 386 -8.51 -24.79 -24.29
CA GLY A 386 -9.50 -23.94 -23.63
C GLY A 386 -9.24 -22.45 -23.87
N TYR A 387 -10.10 -21.60 -23.30
CA TYR A 387 -9.94 -20.15 -23.42
C TYR A 387 -8.75 -19.63 -22.61
N SER A 388 -7.96 -18.74 -23.22
CA SER A 388 -6.87 -18.08 -22.52
C SER A 388 -7.38 -17.08 -21.46
N ALA A 389 -6.51 -16.65 -20.54
CA ALA A 389 -6.86 -15.74 -19.45
C ALA A 389 -7.66 -14.49 -19.86
N THR A 390 -7.40 -13.87 -21.02
CA THR A 390 -8.18 -12.73 -21.52
C THR A 390 -9.48 -13.19 -22.20
N GLU A 391 -9.41 -14.26 -23.00
CA GLU A 391 -10.56 -14.82 -23.72
C GLU A 391 -11.65 -15.34 -22.77
N ILE A 392 -11.29 -15.86 -21.59
CA ILE A 392 -12.25 -16.27 -20.55
C ILE A 392 -13.27 -15.16 -20.29
N PHE A 393 -12.81 -13.92 -20.06
CA PHE A 393 -13.68 -12.80 -19.71
C PHE A 393 -14.48 -12.30 -20.91
N GLU A 394 -13.91 -12.38 -22.12
CA GLU A 394 -14.65 -12.15 -23.36
C GLU A 394 -15.78 -13.18 -23.55
N LYS A 395 -15.53 -14.46 -23.24
CA LYS A 395 -16.52 -15.53 -23.37
C LYS A 395 -17.61 -15.48 -22.31
N LEU A 396 -17.30 -14.98 -21.11
CA LEU A 396 -18.30 -14.63 -20.11
C LEU A 396 -19.17 -13.47 -20.63
N ALA A 397 -18.57 -12.41 -21.17
CA ALA A 397 -19.31 -11.28 -21.72
C ALA A 397 -20.21 -11.67 -22.90
N SER A 398 -19.75 -12.58 -23.76
CA SER A 398 -20.55 -13.08 -24.90
C SER A 398 -21.57 -14.15 -24.50
N GLY A 399 -21.61 -14.58 -23.23
CA GLY A 399 -22.46 -15.66 -22.74
C GLY A 399 -22.12 -17.06 -23.28
N ARG A 400 -20.94 -17.27 -23.87
CA ARG A 400 -20.47 -18.60 -24.31
C ARG A 400 -20.00 -19.43 -23.11
N MET A 401 -19.34 -18.76 -22.16
CA MET A 401 -19.02 -19.31 -20.86
C MET A 401 -20.05 -18.77 -19.86
N LYS A 402 -20.60 -19.65 -19.01
CA LYS A 402 -21.66 -19.36 -18.04
C LYS A 402 -21.12 -19.20 -16.63
N ALA A 403 -20.18 -20.07 -16.24
CA ALA A 403 -19.62 -20.04 -14.89
C ALA A 403 -18.10 -19.94 -14.90
N ILE A 404 -17.58 -19.13 -13.97
CA ILE A 404 -16.15 -19.03 -13.69
C ILE A 404 -15.89 -19.23 -12.19
N TRP A 405 -14.87 -20.02 -11.88
CA TRP A 405 -14.32 -20.13 -10.53
C TRP A 405 -12.94 -19.49 -10.47
N ILE A 406 -12.84 -18.41 -9.71
CA ILE A 406 -11.64 -17.59 -9.56
C ILE A 406 -10.94 -17.98 -8.25
N VAL A 407 -9.69 -18.44 -8.33
CA VAL A 407 -8.96 -18.99 -7.17
C VAL A 407 -7.64 -18.23 -6.97
N CYS A 408 -7.46 -17.63 -5.79
CA CYS A 408 -6.21 -16.99 -5.35
C CYS A 408 -5.68 -15.90 -6.32
N THR A 409 -6.58 -15.17 -7.00
CA THR A 409 -6.21 -14.14 -7.98
C THR A 409 -7.27 -13.04 -8.05
N ASN A 410 -6.86 -11.84 -8.47
CA ASN A 410 -7.73 -10.66 -8.54
C ASN A 410 -7.74 -10.08 -9.97
N PRO A 411 -8.57 -10.64 -10.87
CA PRO A 411 -8.68 -10.18 -12.26
C PRO A 411 -9.22 -8.75 -12.37
N ALA A 412 -10.02 -8.31 -11.39
CA ALA A 412 -10.55 -6.95 -11.32
C ALA A 412 -9.50 -5.87 -11.01
N VAL A 413 -8.21 -6.23 -10.96
CA VAL A 413 -7.08 -5.30 -10.90
C VAL A 413 -5.99 -5.68 -11.90
N SER A 414 -5.72 -6.98 -12.07
CA SER A 414 -4.52 -7.47 -12.75
C SER A 414 -4.63 -7.72 -14.26
N LEU A 415 -5.84 -7.88 -14.82
CA LEU A 415 -6.03 -8.06 -16.25
C LEU A 415 -5.77 -6.77 -17.05
N PRO A 416 -5.48 -6.83 -18.36
CA PRO A 416 -5.51 -5.66 -19.21
C PRO A 416 -6.97 -5.22 -19.46
N ASP A 417 -7.18 -3.96 -19.86
CA ASP A 417 -8.50 -3.40 -20.15
C ASP A 417 -9.56 -3.81 -19.10
N VAL A 418 -9.25 -3.55 -17.83
CA VAL A 418 -9.95 -4.19 -16.69
C VAL A 418 -11.46 -3.93 -16.70
N ARG A 419 -11.91 -2.81 -17.27
CA ARG A 419 -13.34 -2.50 -17.37
C ARG A 419 -14.08 -3.51 -18.25
N SER A 420 -13.44 -4.02 -19.31
CA SER A 420 -13.95 -5.11 -20.12
C SER A 420 -14.03 -6.42 -19.33
N ALA A 421 -12.98 -6.76 -18.57
CA ALA A 421 -12.99 -7.93 -17.69
C ALA A 421 -14.10 -7.86 -16.62
N GLU A 422 -14.28 -6.70 -15.98
CA GLU A 422 -15.40 -6.47 -15.07
C GLU A 422 -16.75 -6.60 -15.77
N SER A 423 -16.88 -6.17 -17.03
CA SER A 423 -18.10 -6.36 -17.81
C SER A 423 -18.40 -7.85 -18.00
N GLY A 424 -17.39 -8.67 -18.31
CA GLY A 424 -17.54 -10.12 -18.38
C GLY A 424 -18.02 -10.73 -17.06
N LEU A 425 -17.45 -10.29 -15.92
CA LEU A 425 -17.89 -10.74 -14.59
C LEU A 425 -19.33 -10.31 -14.25
N ARG A 426 -19.71 -9.06 -14.58
CA ARG A 426 -21.07 -8.57 -14.37
C ARG A 426 -22.09 -9.33 -15.19
N LEU A 427 -21.73 -9.66 -16.43
CA LEU A 427 -22.59 -10.37 -17.34
C LEU A 427 -22.78 -11.78 -16.80
N ALA A 428 -21.73 -12.60 -16.65
CA ALA A 428 -21.75 -13.78 -15.78
C ALA A 428 -22.93 -14.75 -16.05
N GLU A 429 -22.99 -15.89 -15.41
CA GLU A 429 -24.29 -16.43 -14.92
C GLU A 429 -24.03 -16.84 -13.48
N PHE A 430 -22.83 -17.39 -13.24
CA PHE A 430 -22.35 -17.73 -11.92
C PHE A 430 -20.85 -17.41 -11.74
N VAL A 431 -20.49 -16.68 -10.70
CA VAL A 431 -19.11 -16.33 -10.33
C VAL A 431 -18.78 -16.86 -8.94
N VAL A 432 -17.83 -17.79 -8.86
CA VAL A 432 -17.26 -18.28 -7.59
C VAL A 432 -15.92 -17.61 -7.35
N VAL A 433 -15.71 -17.08 -6.14
CA VAL A 433 -14.45 -16.49 -5.70
C VAL A 433 -13.93 -17.24 -4.48
N GLN A 434 -12.75 -17.85 -4.61
CA GLN A 434 -12.02 -18.50 -3.54
C GLN A 434 -10.77 -17.67 -3.23
N ASP A 435 -10.78 -16.99 -2.09
CA ASP A 435 -9.75 -16.03 -1.69
C ASP A 435 -9.56 -16.08 -0.17
N ILE A 436 -8.48 -15.47 0.31
CA ILE A 436 -8.20 -15.30 1.75
C ILE A 436 -8.71 -13.96 2.27
N SER A 437 -8.89 -12.97 1.39
CA SER A 437 -9.12 -11.56 1.71
C SER A 437 -10.50 -11.09 1.25
N ALA A 438 -11.27 -10.49 2.15
CA ALA A 438 -12.54 -9.83 1.88
C ALA A 438 -12.36 -8.51 1.09
N ASP A 439 -11.15 -7.96 1.07
CA ASP A 439 -10.80 -6.74 0.32
C ASP A 439 -10.46 -7.02 -1.16
N SER A 440 -10.52 -8.29 -1.60
CA SER A 440 -10.29 -8.66 -2.98
C SER A 440 -11.32 -8.00 -3.90
N SER A 441 -10.86 -7.21 -4.88
CA SER A 441 -11.72 -6.39 -5.75
C SER A 441 -12.63 -7.19 -6.68
N VAL A 442 -12.50 -8.51 -6.70
CA VAL A 442 -13.36 -9.43 -7.45
C VAL A 442 -14.59 -9.88 -6.65
N ILE A 443 -14.56 -9.81 -5.31
CA ILE A 443 -15.68 -10.20 -4.43
C ILE A 443 -17.00 -9.45 -4.72
N PRO A 444 -17.00 -8.16 -5.09
CA PRO A 444 -18.23 -7.48 -5.48
C PRO A 444 -18.98 -8.15 -6.64
N PHE A 445 -18.29 -8.94 -7.47
CA PHE A 445 -18.88 -9.67 -8.60
C PHE A 445 -19.24 -11.12 -8.28
N ALA A 446 -18.90 -11.61 -7.09
CA ALA A 446 -19.09 -13.01 -6.71
C ALA A 446 -20.54 -13.29 -6.31
N ASP A 447 -21.08 -14.39 -6.82
CA ASP A 447 -22.33 -15.01 -6.36
C ASP A 447 -22.06 -15.93 -5.17
N LEU A 448 -20.89 -16.59 -5.16
CA LEU A 448 -20.40 -17.45 -4.09
C LEU A 448 -18.96 -17.10 -3.72
N VAL A 449 -18.70 -16.92 -2.42
CA VAL A 449 -17.36 -16.66 -1.87
C VAL A 449 -16.99 -17.80 -0.92
N LEU A 450 -15.80 -18.39 -1.13
CA LEU A 450 -15.28 -19.51 -0.35
C LEU A 450 -14.00 -19.10 0.40
N PRO A 451 -13.94 -19.22 1.73
CA PRO A 451 -12.78 -18.81 2.52
C PRO A 451 -11.65 -19.84 2.41
N ALA A 452 -10.50 -19.40 1.87
CA ALA A 452 -9.31 -20.24 1.71
C ALA A 452 -8.32 -20.08 2.88
N ALA A 453 -7.51 -21.13 3.11
CA ALA A 453 -6.37 -21.11 4.01
C ALA A 453 -5.19 -20.32 3.39
N GLY A 454 -4.59 -19.44 4.17
CA GLY A 454 -3.42 -18.65 3.77
C GLY A 454 -2.10 -19.44 3.85
N TRP A 455 -1.01 -18.83 3.39
CA TRP A 455 0.33 -19.46 3.32
C TRP A 455 0.76 -20.21 4.58
N ALA A 456 0.58 -19.65 5.78
CA ALA A 456 1.00 -20.29 7.03
C ALA A 456 0.01 -21.37 7.53
N GLU A 457 -1.13 -21.56 6.87
CA GLU A 457 -2.28 -22.34 7.35
C GLU A 457 -2.50 -23.65 6.60
N LYS A 458 -1.67 -23.91 5.59
CA LYS A 458 -1.73 -25.08 4.73
C LYS A 458 -0.32 -25.59 4.45
N LYS A 459 -0.21 -26.85 3.99
CA LYS A 459 1.06 -27.48 3.60
C LYS A 459 1.05 -27.82 2.11
N GLY A 460 2.23 -27.87 1.49
CA GLY A 460 2.40 -28.23 0.09
C GLY A 460 3.77 -27.88 -0.45
N THR A 461 3.89 -27.78 -1.77
CA THR A 461 5.16 -27.47 -2.45
C THR A 461 5.06 -26.25 -3.36
N MET A 462 6.22 -25.62 -3.57
CA MET A 462 6.41 -24.55 -4.56
C MET A 462 7.71 -24.74 -5.34
N THR A 463 7.70 -24.43 -6.63
CA THR A 463 8.85 -24.47 -7.52
C THR A 463 9.29 -23.07 -7.94
N SER A 464 10.56 -22.75 -7.69
CA SER A 464 11.18 -21.44 -7.91
C SER A 464 11.79 -21.29 -9.32
N SER A 465 12.33 -20.11 -9.66
CA SER A 465 12.74 -19.74 -11.03
C SER A 465 13.84 -20.62 -11.62
N ASP A 466 14.68 -21.23 -10.79
CA ASP A 466 15.76 -22.12 -11.20
C ASP A 466 15.39 -23.61 -11.08
N ARG A 467 14.08 -23.89 -10.95
CA ARG A 467 13.46 -25.22 -10.79
C ARG A 467 13.60 -25.88 -9.42
N SER A 468 14.12 -25.17 -8.43
CA SER A 468 14.20 -25.73 -7.09
C SER A 468 12.81 -25.79 -6.45
N ILE A 469 12.41 -26.99 -6.04
CA ILE A 469 11.19 -27.35 -5.33
C ILE A 469 11.46 -27.31 -3.83
N SER A 470 10.58 -26.64 -3.08
CA SER A 470 10.64 -26.55 -1.62
C SER A 470 9.30 -26.91 -0.99
N VAL A 471 9.33 -27.51 0.20
CA VAL A 471 8.14 -27.84 1.00
C VAL A 471 7.78 -26.69 1.95
N LEU A 472 6.48 -26.46 2.09
CA LEU A 472 5.87 -25.55 3.03
C LEU A 472 5.08 -26.35 4.08
N PRO A 473 5.38 -26.20 5.38
CA PRO A 473 4.59 -26.80 6.46
C PRO A 473 3.38 -25.93 6.82
N LYS A 474 2.37 -26.55 7.42
CA LYS A 474 1.30 -25.86 8.13
C LYS A 474 1.82 -25.39 9.50
N ILE A 475 1.74 -24.09 9.78
CA ILE A 475 2.29 -23.45 10.99
C ILE A 475 1.16 -22.97 11.93
N LEU A 476 0.09 -22.44 11.34
CA LEU A 476 -1.08 -21.89 12.01
C LEU A 476 -2.34 -22.67 11.63
N GLU A 477 -3.37 -22.58 12.46
CA GLU A 477 -4.70 -23.05 12.09
C GLU A 477 -5.40 -22.03 11.17
N PRO A 478 -6.12 -22.47 10.13
CA PRO A 478 -6.99 -21.59 9.35
C PRO A 478 -8.03 -20.90 10.25
N PRO A 479 -8.36 -19.62 10.01
CA PRO A 479 -9.31 -18.90 10.84
C PRO A 479 -10.76 -19.29 10.50
N GLY A 480 -11.61 -19.37 11.52
CA GLY A 480 -13.04 -19.69 11.34
C GLY A 480 -13.24 -21.06 10.70
N GLU A 481 -13.95 -21.09 9.58
CA GLU A 481 -14.21 -22.28 8.78
C GLU A 481 -13.38 -22.33 7.48
N ALA A 482 -12.31 -21.52 7.36
CA ALA A 482 -11.46 -21.51 6.18
C ALA A 482 -10.80 -22.89 5.94
N ARG A 483 -10.66 -23.30 4.68
CA ARG A 483 -10.09 -24.61 4.29
C ARG A 483 -8.96 -24.44 3.27
N ALA A 484 -8.01 -25.36 3.24
CA ALA A 484 -7.00 -25.38 2.17
C ALA A 484 -7.66 -25.63 0.80
N ASP A 485 -7.10 -25.04 -0.25
CA ASP A 485 -7.71 -25.04 -1.58
C ASP A 485 -7.93 -26.47 -2.11
N SER A 486 -6.99 -27.39 -1.85
CA SER A 486 -7.09 -28.82 -2.21
C SER A 486 -8.36 -29.47 -1.66
N TRP A 487 -8.71 -29.17 -0.41
CA TRP A 487 -9.86 -29.79 0.27
C TRP A 487 -11.19 -29.23 -0.20
N ILE A 488 -11.22 -27.96 -0.58
CA ILE A 488 -12.39 -27.34 -1.21
C ILE A 488 -12.67 -28.02 -2.56
N VAL A 489 -11.63 -28.23 -3.37
CA VAL A 489 -11.73 -28.83 -4.70
C VAL A 489 -12.10 -30.31 -4.63
N GLN A 490 -11.50 -31.07 -3.70
CA GLN A 490 -11.85 -32.48 -3.46
C GLN A 490 -13.33 -32.64 -3.07
N ASP A 491 -13.83 -31.79 -2.17
CA ASP A 491 -15.20 -31.88 -1.69
C ASP A 491 -16.22 -31.44 -2.77
N PHE A 492 -15.84 -30.49 -3.63
CA PHE A 492 -16.58 -30.16 -4.84
C PHE A 492 -16.60 -31.32 -5.85
N ALA A 493 -15.44 -31.95 -6.13
CA ALA A 493 -15.34 -33.09 -7.04
C ALA A 493 -16.23 -34.26 -6.57
N LYS A 494 -16.30 -34.50 -5.25
CA LYS A 494 -17.20 -35.49 -4.66
C LYS A 494 -18.67 -35.18 -4.97
N ARG A 495 -19.11 -33.92 -4.81
CA ARG A 495 -20.48 -33.48 -5.13
C ARG A 495 -20.78 -33.52 -6.61
N MET A 496 -19.77 -33.32 -7.47
CA MET A 496 -19.87 -33.51 -8.91
C MET A 496 -20.07 -34.98 -9.32
N GLY A 497 -19.81 -35.94 -8.40
CA GLY A 497 -19.95 -37.38 -8.64
C GLY A 497 -18.63 -38.09 -8.91
N PHE A 498 -17.49 -37.40 -8.77
CA PHE A 498 -16.16 -37.91 -9.09
C PHE A 498 -15.37 -38.39 -7.86
N GLY A 499 -16.03 -38.50 -6.71
CA GLY A 499 -15.41 -38.79 -5.41
C GLY A 499 -14.34 -39.90 -5.41
N PRO A 500 -14.54 -41.07 -6.07
CA PRO A 500 -13.55 -42.15 -6.09
C PRO A 500 -12.17 -41.77 -6.65
N SER A 501 -12.07 -40.80 -7.55
CA SER A 501 -10.80 -40.38 -8.18
C SER A 501 -10.08 -39.25 -7.42
N PHE A 502 -10.65 -38.80 -6.30
CA PHE A 502 -10.19 -37.67 -5.49
C PHE A 502 -10.21 -38.02 -3.99
N GLN A 503 -9.91 -39.27 -3.61
CA GLN A 503 -9.89 -39.72 -2.21
C GLN A 503 -8.51 -39.53 -1.57
N TYR A 504 -7.99 -38.31 -1.54
CA TYR A 504 -6.71 -38.04 -0.89
C TYR A 504 -6.88 -37.87 0.61
N SER A 505 -5.95 -38.42 1.38
CA SER A 505 -5.91 -38.33 2.84
C SER A 505 -5.14 -37.09 3.32
N ASP A 506 -4.15 -36.64 2.54
CA ASP A 506 -3.39 -35.42 2.78
C ASP A 506 -2.78 -34.82 1.49
N GLU A 507 -2.17 -33.63 1.58
CA GLU A 507 -1.61 -32.96 0.41
C GLU A 507 -0.41 -33.72 -0.20
N GLU A 508 0.32 -34.52 0.58
CA GLU A 508 1.48 -35.26 0.08
C GLU A 508 1.05 -36.37 -0.88
N GLU A 509 -0.09 -37.02 -0.65
CA GLU A 509 -0.63 -37.99 -1.61
C GLU A 509 -0.92 -37.38 -3.00
N ILE A 510 -1.39 -36.12 -3.03
CA ILE A 510 -1.61 -35.38 -4.27
C ILE A 510 -0.26 -35.11 -4.96
N PHE A 511 0.74 -34.66 -4.19
CA PHE A 511 2.09 -34.44 -4.69
C PHE A 511 2.71 -35.72 -5.26
N LEU A 512 2.60 -36.84 -4.54
CA LEU A 512 3.11 -38.13 -4.98
C LEU A 512 2.39 -38.63 -6.24
N GLU A 513 1.10 -38.32 -6.42
CA GLU A 513 0.39 -38.59 -7.69
C GLU A 513 0.99 -37.78 -8.84
N HIS A 514 1.29 -36.50 -8.61
CA HIS A 514 2.00 -35.70 -9.59
C HIS A 514 3.39 -36.26 -9.89
N CYS A 515 4.18 -36.67 -8.89
CA CYS A 515 5.49 -37.29 -9.07
C CYS A 515 5.41 -38.52 -9.99
N ARG A 516 4.45 -39.42 -9.74
CA ARG A 516 4.22 -40.61 -10.58
C ARG A 516 3.91 -40.25 -12.03
N LEU A 517 3.18 -39.16 -12.27
CA LEU A 517 2.86 -38.70 -13.64
C LEU A 517 4.09 -38.13 -14.38
N THR A 518 5.13 -37.72 -13.66
CA THR A 518 6.38 -37.21 -14.26
C THR A 518 7.38 -38.29 -14.67
N GLU A 519 7.15 -39.55 -14.29
CA GLU A 519 8.06 -40.66 -14.59
C GLU A 519 8.42 -40.73 -16.08
N GLY A 520 9.72 -40.78 -16.37
CA GLY A 520 10.24 -40.89 -17.73
C GLY A 520 10.20 -39.59 -18.55
N THR A 521 9.74 -38.48 -17.98
CA THR A 521 9.76 -37.15 -18.62
C THR A 521 11.07 -36.41 -18.36
N ARG A 522 11.30 -35.26 -19.00
CA ARG A 522 12.48 -34.41 -18.75
C ARG A 522 12.44 -33.67 -17.42
N ILE A 523 11.27 -33.64 -16.77
CA ILE A 523 11.07 -33.02 -15.45
C ILE A 523 10.86 -34.07 -14.36
N ASP A 524 11.23 -35.32 -14.62
CA ASP A 524 10.98 -36.45 -13.72
C ASP A 524 11.41 -36.14 -12.28
N ILE A 525 10.45 -36.22 -11.35
CA ILE A 525 10.61 -36.03 -9.92
C ILE A 525 10.11 -37.25 -9.12
N LEU A 526 10.08 -38.43 -9.73
CA LEU A 526 9.64 -39.67 -9.09
C LEU A 526 10.40 -39.97 -7.79
N GLY A 527 11.65 -39.51 -7.68
CA GLY A 527 12.48 -39.66 -6.49
C GLY A 527 12.08 -38.77 -5.31
N LEU A 528 11.12 -37.86 -5.45
CA LEU A 528 10.75 -36.89 -4.42
C LEU A 528 9.53 -37.32 -3.60
N ASP A 529 9.64 -37.08 -2.30
CA ASP A 529 8.56 -36.98 -1.32
C ASP A 529 8.83 -35.75 -0.41
N TYR A 530 7.95 -35.43 0.53
CA TYR A 530 8.17 -34.26 1.38
C TYR A 530 9.37 -34.42 2.33
N GLU A 531 9.67 -35.64 2.76
CA GLU A 531 10.81 -35.91 3.64
C GLU A 531 12.14 -35.61 2.94
N GLU A 532 12.30 -36.09 1.71
CA GLU A 532 13.49 -35.87 0.88
C GLU A 532 13.70 -34.37 0.62
N ILE A 533 12.64 -33.65 0.25
CA ILE A 533 12.74 -32.20 0.02
C ILE A 533 13.13 -31.45 1.32
N ARG A 534 12.54 -31.81 2.47
CA ARG A 534 12.87 -31.18 3.76
C ARG A 534 14.33 -31.40 4.15
N LYS A 535 14.84 -32.61 3.93
CA LYS A 535 16.25 -32.98 4.21
C LYS A 535 17.22 -32.12 3.42
N HIS A 536 16.90 -31.83 2.16
CA HIS A 536 17.75 -31.04 1.26
C HIS A 536 17.42 -29.54 1.23
N ARG A 537 16.36 -29.10 1.95
CA ARG A 537 15.79 -27.74 1.97
C ARG A 537 15.14 -27.31 0.64
N ALA A 538 15.80 -27.57 -0.48
CA ALA A 538 15.29 -27.37 -1.83
C ALA A 538 15.94 -28.37 -2.78
N VAL A 539 15.16 -28.97 -3.69
CA VAL A 539 15.66 -29.96 -4.66
C VAL A 539 15.28 -29.55 -6.07
N ARG A 540 16.21 -29.68 -7.03
CA ARG A 540 16.01 -29.25 -8.41
C ARG A 540 15.63 -30.42 -9.30
N TRP A 541 14.58 -30.27 -10.11
CA TRP A 541 14.28 -31.25 -11.15
C TRP A 541 15.22 -31.12 -12.36
N PRO A 542 15.54 -32.24 -13.06
CA PRO A 542 15.05 -33.60 -12.83
C PRO A 542 15.72 -34.31 -11.64
N TYR A 543 14.91 -35.07 -10.89
CA TYR A 543 15.25 -35.89 -9.72
C TYR A 543 14.51 -37.25 -9.75
N PRO A 544 14.88 -38.16 -10.67
CA PRO A 544 14.14 -39.40 -10.93
C PRO A 544 14.24 -40.44 -9.81
N GLN A 545 15.27 -40.37 -8.96
CA GLN A 545 15.47 -41.30 -7.84
C GLN A 545 16.11 -40.58 -6.64
N LYS A 546 15.88 -41.09 -5.43
CA LYS A 546 16.47 -40.55 -4.20
C LYS A 546 18.00 -40.57 -4.25
N GLY A 547 18.63 -39.48 -3.78
CA GLY A 547 20.08 -39.30 -3.83
C GLY A 547 20.67 -39.01 -5.22
N HIS A 548 19.84 -38.70 -6.22
CA HIS A 548 20.31 -38.26 -7.54
C HIS A 548 21.14 -36.97 -7.42
N SER A 549 22.25 -36.88 -8.15
CA SER A 549 23.18 -35.75 -8.06
C SER A 549 22.56 -34.43 -8.54
N ASP A 550 22.96 -33.30 -7.94
CA ASP A 550 22.49 -31.97 -8.32
C ASP A 550 22.79 -31.64 -9.80
N ASN A 551 21.73 -31.67 -10.62
CA ASN A 551 21.73 -31.15 -11.98
C ASN A 551 21.64 -29.62 -11.94
N ILE A 552 22.73 -28.94 -11.56
CA ILE A 552 22.76 -27.48 -11.41
C ILE A 552 22.25 -26.76 -12.66
N ARG A 553 22.68 -27.22 -13.84
CA ARG A 553 22.34 -26.64 -15.14
C ARG A 553 21.98 -27.72 -16.15
N LEU A 554 21.14 -27.37 -17.12
CA LEU A 554 20.78 -28.27 -18.22
C LEU A 554 21.73 -28.11 -19.41
N PHE A 555 21.69 -29.09 -20.31
CA PHE A 555 22.37 -29.07 -21.61
C PHE A 555 23.90 -29.09 -21.54
N GLY A 556 24.47 -29.58 -20.43
CA GLY A 556 25.93 -29.75 -20.30
C GLY A 556 26.53 -30.79 -21.25
N ASP A 557 25.70 -31.65 -21.84
CA ASP A 557 26.04 -32.63 -22.88
C ASP A 557 25.86 -32.09 -24.31
N GLY A 558 25.38 -30.84 -24.45
CA GLY A 558 25.09 -30.23 -25.75
C GLY A 558 23.85 -30.80 -26.45
N LYS A 559 22.99 -31.56 -25.76
CA LYS A 559 21.78 -32.15 -26.34
C LYS A 559 20.54 -31.39 -25.88
N PHE A 560 19.80 -30.83 -26.84
CA PHE A 560 18.55 -30.12 -26.58
C PHE A 560 17.34 -31.05 -26.69
N TYR A 561 16.22 -30.69 -26.07
CA TYR A 561 15.01 -31.53 -26.05
C TYR A 561 14.17 -31.46 -27.33
N ARG A 562 14.77 -30.99 -28.43
CA ARG A 562 14.18 -31.07 -29.78
C ARG A 562 14.43 -32.45 -30.39
N LYS A 563 13.61 -32.81 -31.38
CA LYS A 563 13.67 -34.13 -32.05
C LYS A 563 15.04 -34.49 -32.64
N ASN A 564 15.81 -33.50 -33.08
CA ASN A 564 17.16 -33.68 -33.64
C ASN A 564 18.28 -33.38 -32.64
N GLU A 565 17.95 -33.22 -31.35
CA GLU A 565 18.87 -32.87 -30.27
C GLU A 565 19.60 -31.51 -30.43
N LYS A 566 19.21 -30.69 -31.41
CA LYS A 566 19.79 -29.36 -31.66
C LYS A 566 18.85 -28.22 -31.27
N ALA A 567 19.41 -27.17 -30.67
CA ALA A 567 18.69 -25.93 -30.42
C ALA A 567 18.37 -25.22 -31.74
N LYS A 568 17.31 -24.42 -31.76
CA LYS A 568 16.95 -23.60 -32.93
C LYS A 568 17.29 -22.14 -32.71
N ILE A 569 18.15 -21.61 -33.57
CA ILE A 569 18.35 -20.17 -33.75
C ILE A 569 17.20 -19.66 -34.64
N HIS A 570 16.44 -18.69 -34.14
CA HIS A 570 15.24 -18.21 -34.85
C HIS A 570 15.48 -16.87 -35.53
N SER A 571 15.20 -16.78 -36.82
CA SER A 571 15.07 -15.51 -37.54
C SER A 571 13.67 -14.94 -37.34
N VAL A 572 13.54 -13.94 -36.47
CA VAL A 572 12.26 -13.30 -36.15
C VAL A 572 12.11 -11.93 -36.84
N LYS A 573 10.87 -11.46 -36.99
CA LYS A 573 10.56 -10.12 -37.50
C LYS A 573 10.95 -9.06 -36.45
N SER A 574 11.54 -7.94 -36.88
CA SER A 574 12.04 -6.91 -35.97
C SER A 574 10.97 -5.91 -35.53
N GLU A 575 9.94 -5.69 -36.35
CA GLU A 575 8.84 -4.77 -36.06
C GLU A 575 7.98 -5.25 -34.89
N ASP A 576 7.58 -4.29 -34.03
CA ASP A 576 6.63 -4.49 -32.95
C ASP A 576 5.25 -3.97 -33.39
N ASP A 577 4.22 -4.80 -33.23
CA ASP A 577 2.85 -4.51 -33.64
C ASP A 577 2.03 -3.81 -32.52
N SER A 578 2.69 -3.32 -31.47
CA SER A 578 2.05 -2.55 -30.40
C SER A 578 1.50 -1.21 -30.89
N GLU A 579 0.62 -0.61 -30.08
CA GLU A 579 0.12 0.76 -30.30
C GLU A 579 1.27 1.76 -30.48
N LYS A 580 1.17 2.62 -31.49
CA LYS A 580 2.17 3.65 -31.81
C LYS A 580 1.64 5.04 -31.43
N PRO A 581 2.48 5.92 -30.82
CA PRO A 581 2.08 7.28 -30.53
C PRO A 581 1.58 8.02 -31.78
N ASP A 582 0.56 8.85 -31.59
CA ASP A 582 -0.01 9.74 -32.61
C ASP A 582 -0.26 11.14 -32.01
N GLU A 583 -0.87 12.05 -32.77
CA GLU A 583 -1.15 13.42 -32.31
C GLU A 583 -2.12 13.46 -31.12
N ASP A 584 -3.04 12.50 -31.03
CA ASP A 584 -4.04 12.41 -29.95
C ASP A 584 -3.45 11.79 -28.68
N PHE A 585 -2.55 10.83 -28.82
CA PHE A 585 -1.90 10.06 -27.75
C PHE A 585 -0.37 10.01 -27.96
N PRO A 586 0.34 11.13 -27.68
CA PRO A 586 1.74 11.30 -28.08
C PRO A 586 2.77 10.58 -27.18
N LEU A 587 2.35 9.99 -26.06
CA LEU A 587 3.25 9.38 -25.07
C LEU A 587 3.03 7.88 -24.97
N VAL A 588 4.11 7.12 -24.76
CA VAL A 588 4.04 5.69 -24.43
C VAL A 588 3.93 5.54 -22.91
N LEU A 589 2.84 4.94 -22.45
CA LEU A 589 2.69 4.45 -21.09
C LEU A 589 3.31 3.05 -20.96
N THR A 590 4.21 2.91 -20.00
CA THR A 590 4.63 1.62 -19.46
C THR A 590 4.13 1.44 -18.03
N THR A 591 3.92 0.18 -17.63
CA THR A 591 3.43 -0.19 -16.30
C THR A 591 4.40 -1.14 -15.61
N GLY A 592 4.44 -1.13 -14.28
CA GLY A 592 5.31 -2.05 -13.55
C GLY A 592 5.07 -2.09 -12.05
N ARG A 593 6.14 -2.34 -11.31
CA ARG A 593 6.13 -2.68 -9.88
C ARG A 593 6.90 -1.66 -9.05
N ILE A 594 6.50 -1.50 -7.79
CA ILE A 594 7.29 -0.83 -6.75
C ILE A 594 7.84 -1.87 -5.77
N ARG A 595 8.98 -1.55 -5.14
CA ARG A 595 9.74 -2.44 -4.26
C ARG A 595 8.91 -3.15 -3.19
N ASP A 596 8.09 -2.40 -2.48
CA ASP A 596 7.50 -2.86 -1.21
C ASP A 596 6.08 -3.43 -1.34
N GLN A 597 5.47 -3.32 -2.52
CA GLN A 597 4.10 -3.80 -2.73
C GLN A 597 4.07 -5.06 -3.60
N TRP A 598 3.38 -6.08 -3.11
CA TRP A 598 3.07 -7.29 -3.86
C TRP A 598 1.76 -7.12 -4.61
N HIS A 599 1.85 -7.13 -5.93
CA HIS A 599 0.71 -7.11 -6.85
C HIS A 599 -0.42 -6.19 -6.38
N THR A 600 -1.62 -6.72 -6.10
CA THR A 600 -2.84 -5.95 -5.83
C THR A 600 -2.98 -5.50 -4.38
N MET A 601 -1.90 -5.57 -3.58
CA MET A 601 -1.82 -5.07 -2.21
C MET A 601 -2.75 -5.74 -1.18
N THR A 602 -3.45 -6.82 -1.51
CA THR A 602 -4.31 -7.58 -0.56
C THR A 602 -3.51 -8.27 0.55
N ARG A 603 -2.17 -8.30 0.46
CA ARG A 603 -1.25 -8.79 1.50
C ARG A 603 -0.38 -7.65 2.03
N THR A 604 0.50 -7.11 1.18
CA THR A 604 1.47 -6.08 1.57
C THR A 604 0.86 -4.71 1.86
N GLY A 605 -0.36 -4.43 1.40
CA GLY A 605 -1.06 -3.17 1.68
C GLY A 605 -1.52 -3.03 3.13
N LYS A 606 -1.56 -4.14 3.89
CA LYS A 606 -1.91 -4.16 5.32
C LYS A 606 -0.73 -3.77 6.20
N VAL A 607 0.48 -4.06 5.74
CA VAL A 607 1.72 -3.80 6.46
C VAL A 607 2.10 -2.33 6.30
N LYS A 608 2.08 -1.58 7.40
CA LYS A 608 2.30 -0.11 7.36
C LYS A 608 3.72 0.22 6.92
N LYS A 609 4.73 -0.50 7.41
CA LYS A 609 6.14 -0.39 6.94
C LYS A 609 6.28 -0.44 5.41
N LEU A 610 5.53 -1.31 4.75
CA LEU A 610 5.63 -1.49 3.30
C LEU A 610 4.93 -0.38 2.49
N ARG A 611 4.13 0.47 3.14
CA ARG A 611 3.43 1.59 2.50
C ARG A 611 4.18 2.92 2.59
N GLU A 612 5.22 3.01 3.42
CA GLU A 612 5.94 4.27 3.67
C GLU A 612 6.64 4.81 2.40
N HIS A 613 7.21 3.93 1.57
CA HIS A 613 7.98 4.36 0.40
C HIS A 613 7.11 5.03 -0.67
N ARG A 614 5.96 4.44 -1.01
CA ARG A 614 5.01 4.99 -2.01
C ARG A 614 3.56 4.75 -1.54
N PRO A 615 2.94 5.74 -0.88
CA PRO A 615 1.63 5.56 -0.27
C PRO A 615 0.45 5.70 -1.25
N GLU A 616 0.66 6.34 -2.40
CA GLU A 616 -0.37 6.66 -3.40
C GLU A 616 0.13 6.46 -4.84
N PRO A 617 -0.78 6.32 -5.83
CA PRO A 617 -0.43 6.27 -7.25
C PRO A 617 0.32 7.51 -7.72
N PHE A 618 1.34 7.30 -8.54
CA PHE A 618 2.15 8.35 -9.14
C PHE A 618 2.45 8.03 -10.60
N LEU A 619 2.62 9.09 -11.39
CA LEU A 619 3.04 9.03 -12.79
C LEU A 619 4.45 9.59 -12.91
N GLU A 620 5.44 8.76 -13.23
CA GLU A 620 6.77 9.24 -13.62
C GLU A 620 6.69 9.89 -15.01
N ILE A 621 7.24 11.11 -15.13
CA ILE A 621 7.33 11.86 -16.38
C ILE A 621 8.68 12.59 -16.46
N HIS A 622 9.29 12.63 -17.65
CA HIS A 622 10.53 13.38 -17.86
C HIS A 622 10.27 14.90 -17.74
N PRO A 623 11.14 15.70 -17.09
CA PRO A 623 10.97 17.15 -16.96
C PRO A 623 10.68 17.88 -18.29
N ASP A 624 11.43 17.59 -19.35
CA ASP A 624 11.19 18.16 -20.69
C ASP A 624 9.80 17.86 -21.26
N ASP A 625 9.22 16.69 -20.98
CA ASP A 625 7.86 16.38 -21.43
C ASP A 625 6.84 17.05 -20.51
N ALA A 626 7.07 17.07 -19.20
CA ALA A 626 6.22 17.78 -18.26
C ALA A 626 6.10 19.28 -18.61
N TYR A 627 7.21 19.91 -19.02
CA TYR A 627 7.23 21.29 -19.49
C TYR A 627 6.31 21.52 -20.70
N LYS A 628 6.31 20.60 -21.69
CA LYS A 628 5.44 20.69 -22.88
C LYS A 628 3.94 20.64 -22.55
N TYR A 629 3.58 20.00 -21.45
CA TYR A 629 2.17 19.78 -21.05
C TYR A 629 1.74 20.63 -19.84
N ASP A 630 2.54 21.62 -19.41
CA ASP A 630 2.30 22.48 -18.24
C ASP A 630 2.07 21.67 -16.93
N ILE A 631 2.89 20.64 -16.74
CA ILE A 631 2.82 19.74 -15.57
C ILE A 631 3.94 20.09 -14.60
N LYS A 632 3.58 20.25 -13.32
CA LYS A 632 4.52 20.45 -12.20
C LYS A 632 4.58 19.20 -11.33
N ASP A 633 5.67 19.05 -10.58
CA ASP A 633 5.82 17.95 -9.62
C ASP A 633 4.70 17.99 -8.56
N GLY A 634 4.16 16.82 -8.22
CA GLY A 634 3.05 16.68 -7.28
C GLY A 634 1.66 17.05 -7.82
N MET A 635 1.57 17.64 -9.02
CA MET A 635 0.30 18.02 -9.64
C MET A 635 -0.55 16.78 -9.96
N VAL A 636 -1.85 16.84 -9.69
CA VAL A 636 -2.78 15.78 -10.13
C VAL A 636 -2.99 15.90 -11.64
N VAL A 637 -2.70 14.83 -12.36
CA VAL A 637 -2.88 14.76 -13.82
C VAL A 637 -3.92 13.71 -14.18
N THR A 638 -4.62 13.93 -15.30
CA THR A 638 -5.46 12.92 -15.92
C THR A 638 -4.71 12.27 -17.06
N ILE A 639 -4.51 10.95 -16.98
CA ILE A 639 -3.90 10.13 -18.03
C ILE A 639 -5.02 9.41 -18.77
N SER A 640 -5.11 9.60 -20.09
CA SER A 640 -6.18 9.05 -20.92
C SER A 640 -5.62 8.23 -22.08
N SER A 641 -6.32 7.15 -22.42
CA SER A 641 -6.12 6.32 -23.62
C SER A 641 -7.46 6.13 -24.34
N LYS A 642 -7.49 5.41 -25.45
CA LYS A 642 -8.74 5.01 -26.14
C LYS A 642 -9.69 4.18 -25.26
N ARG A 643 -9.19 3.54 -24.20
CA ARG A 643 -9.96 2.66 -23.30
C ARG A 643 -10.53 3.36 -22.07
N GLY A 644 -10.00 4.51 -21.70
CA GLY A 644 -10.44 5.23 -20.51
C GLY A 644 -9.41 6.18 -19.96
N SER A 645 -9.65 6.63 -18.72
CA SER A 645 -8.80 7.59 -18.03
C SER A 645 -8.61 7.23 -16.56
N VAL A 646 -7.47 7.66 -16.03
CA VAL A 646 -7.05 7.52 -14.63
C VAL A 646 -6.44 8.83 -14.15
N ARG A 647 -6.27 8.98 -12.83
CA ARG A 647 -5.63 10.12 -12.18
C ARG A 647 -4.52 9.65 -11.26
N ALA A 648 -3.43 10.39 -11.25
CA ALA A 648 -2.29 10.19 -10.36
C ALA A 648 -1.57 11.52 -10.15
N LYS A 649 -0.71 11.59 -9.14
CA LYS A 649 0.20 12.74 -9.02
C LYS A 649 1.41 12.58 -9.94
N ALA A 650 1.81 13.64 -10.61
CA ALA A 650 3.03 13.67 -11.39
C ALA A 650 4.25 13.59 -10.47
N LEU A 651 5.23 12.78 -10.87
CA LEU A 651 6.55 12.68 -10.29
C LEU A 651 7.57 12.98 -11.40
N LEU A 652 8.19 14.14 -11.36
CA LEU A 652 9.18 14.53 -12.37
C LEU A 652 10.50 13.81 -12.10
N THR A 653 11.04 13.14 -13.12
CA THR A 653 12.33 12.43 -13.00
C THR A 653 13.02 12.28 -14.36
N GLU A 654 14.34 12.47 -14.39
CA GLU A 654 15.16 12.20 -15.58
C GLU A 654 15.45 10.70 -15.78
N SER A 655 15.08 9.85 -14.80
CA SER A 655 15.26 8.41 -14.90
C SER A 655 14.38 7.76 -15.96
N ILE A 656 13.34 8.43 -16.45
CA ILE A 656 12.46 7.90 -17.50
C ILE A 656 12.81 8.51 -18.86
N LYS A 657 12.80 7.72 -19.93
CA LYS A 657 13.08 8.21 -21.29
C LYS A 657 12.04 9.25 -21.73
N ARG A 658 12.48 10.29 -22.45
CA ARG A 658 11.58 11.24 -23.12
C ARG A 658 10.59 10.51 -24.04
N GLY A 659 9.34 10.96 -24.07
CA GLY A 659 8.23 10.34 -24.77
C GLY A 659 7.62 9.13 -24.04
N VAL A 660 8.14 8.76 -22.86
CA VAL A 660 7.69 7.61 -22.07
C VAL A 660 7.25 8.06 -20.68
N VAL A 661 6.16 7.47 -20.19
CA VAL A 661 5.65 7.68 -18.83
C VAL A 661 5.41 6.36 -18.13
N PHE A 662 5.49 6.35 -16.79
CA PHE A 662 5.32 5.13 -16.01
C PHE A 662 4.28 5.27 -14.90
N LEU A 663 3.37 4.30 -14.83
CA LEU A 663 2.33 4.20 -13.80
C LEU A 663 2.34 2.79 -13.17
N PRO A 664 2.56 2.63 -11.85
CA PRO A 664 2.54 1.32 -11.22
C PRO A 664 1.14 0.68 -11.19
N MET A 665 1.09 -0.66 -11.21
CA MET A 665 -0.19 -1.37 -11.32
C MET A 665 -0.92 -1.66 -10.01
N HIS A 666 -0.32 -1.32 -8.87
CA HIS A 666 -0.69 -1.87 -7.55
C HIS A 666 -2.11 -1.53 -7.08
N TRP A 667 -2.64 -0.37 -7.47
CA TRP A 667 -3.91 0.13 -6.98
C TRP A 667 -5.08 -0.33 -7.84
N GLY A 668 -6.04 -0.99 -7.20
CA GLY A 668 -7.32 -1.40 -7.79
C GLY A 668 -8.41 -0.36 -7.62
N ARG A 669 -9.67 -0.83 -7.52
CA ARG A 669 -10.77 0.01 -7.05
C ARG A 669 -10.52 0.40 -5.60
N LYS A 670 -10.68 1.68 -5.29
CA LYS A 670 -10.56 2.23 -3.94
C LYS A 670 -11.66 3.26 -3.74
N ASN A 671 -12.33 3.20 -2.60
CA ASN A 671 -13.40 4.14 -2.24
C ASN A 671 -14.50 4.26 -3.32
N GLY A 672 -14.92 3.13 -3.90
CA GLY A 672 -15.94 3.07 -4.94
C GLY A 672 -15.50 3.52 -6.34
N THR A 673 -14.27 4.02 -6.50
CA THR A 673 -13.76 4.51 -7.79
C THR A 673 -12.61 3.65 -8.34
N ASP A 674 -12.47 3.61 -9.66
CA ASP A 674 -11.40 2.91 -10.39
C ASP A 674 -10.39 3.87 -11.04
N ILE A 675 -10.50 5.18 -10.78
CA ILE A 675 -9.67 6.21 -11.41
C ILE A 675 -8.19 6.11 -11.08
N PHE A 676 -7.77 5.22 -10.18
CA PHE A 676 -6.36 5.01 -9.82
C PHE A 676 -5.75 3.76 -10.47
N ARG A 677 -6.57 2.97 -11.18
CA ARG A 677 -6.21 1.66 -11.69
C ARG A 677 -5.57 1.75 -13.07
N SER A 678 -4.24 1.68 -13.12
CA SER A 678 -3.46 1.79 -14.37
C SER A 678 -3.92 0.87 -15.50
N ASN A 679 -4.36 -0.35 -15.18
CA ASN A 679 -4.82 -1.32 -16.17
C ASN A 679 -6.17 -0.96 -16.83
N ASN A 680 -6.80 0.16 -16.46
CA ASN A 680 -7.85 0.79 -17.27
C ASN A 680 -7.30 1.44 -18.56
N LEU A 681 -5.98 1.61 -18.67
CA LEU A 681 -5.32 2.21 -19.82
C LEU A 681 -4.60 1.19 -20.71
N THR A 682 -4.39 -0.04 -20.24
CA THR A 682 -3.53 -1.01 -20.91
C THR A 682 -4.25 -1.71 -22.06
N SER A 683 -3.51 -1.99 -23.13
CA SER A 683 -4.03 -2.67 -24.31
C SER A 683 -4.42 -4.11 -24.02
N SER A 684 -5.53 -4.58 -24.61
CA SER A 684 -5.97 -5.99 -24.57
C SER A 684 -5.27 -6.86 -25.61
N ALA A 685 -4.49 -6.27 -26.54
CA ALA A 685 -3.73 -7.01 -27.54
C ALA A 685 -2.73 -7.98 -26.87
N SER A 686 -2.56 -9.16 -27.46
CA SER A 686 -1.72 -10.22 -26.94
C SER A 686 -0.83 -10.83 -28.01
N ASP A 687 0.26 -11.45 -27.56
CA ASP A 687 1.17 -12.21 -28.42
C ASP A 687 0.41 -13.36 -29.12
N PRO A 688 0.56 -13.54 -30.43
CA PRO A 688 -0.23 -14.53 -31.18
C PRO A 688 0.10 -15.98 -30.80
N PHE A 689 1.33 -16.26 -30.36
CA PHE A 689 1.77 -17.60 -29.98
C PHE A 689 1.48 -17.87 -28.52
N SER A 690 1.90 -16.96 -27.63
CA SER A 690 1.77 -17.18 -26.22
C SER A 690 0.42 -16.74 -25.69
N LYS A 691 -0.35 -15.88 -26.36
CA LYS A 691 -1.56 -15.23 -25.81
C LYS A 691 -1.30 -14.39 -24.56
N GLN A 692 -0.06 -13.95 -24.34
CA GLN A 692 0.28 -13.04 -23.25
C GLN A 692 0.00 -11.58 -23.66
N PRO A 693 -0.72 -10.77 -22.86
CA PRO A 693 -1.05 -9.39 -23.21
C PRO A 693 0.13 -8.41 -23.12
N GLY A 694 0.06 -7.38 -23.98
CA GLY A 694 1.06 -6.31 -24.12
C GLY A 694 0.95 -5.17 -23.10
N PHE A 695 1.18 -5.44 -21.81
CA PHE A 695 1.05 -4.41 -20.75
C PHE A 695 2.07 -3.26 -20.81
N LYS A 696 3.23 -3.47 -21.45
CA LYS A 696 4.37 -2.54 -21.36
C LYS A 696 4.29 -1.37 -22.33
N ILE A 697 3.40 -1.44 -23.32
CA ILE A 697 3.25 -0.42 -24.36
C ILE A 697 1.76 -0.13 -24.52
N SER A 698 1.35 1.07 -24.18
CA SER A 698 0.04 1.64 -24.49
C SER A 698 0.24 3.12 -24.77
N VAL A 699 -0.60 3.72 -25.62
CA VAL A 699 -0.46 5.14 -25.94
C VAL A 699 -1.41 5.99 -25.11
N VAL A 700 -0.90 7.10 -24.59
CA VAL A 700 -1.64 7.98 -23.69
C VAL A 700 -1.45 9.45 -23.99
N ARG A 701 -2.43 10.24 -23.56
CA ARG A 701 -2.35 11.69 -23.41
C ARG A 701 -2.43 12.04 -21.93
N ILE A 702 -1.66 13.04 -21.53
CA ILE A 702 -1.62 13.51 -20.15
C ILE A 702 -1.95 15.00 -20.14
N VAL A 703 -2.86 15.38 -19.25
CA VAL A 703 -3.24 16.78 -19.05
C VAL A 703 -3.31 17.08 -17.55
N PRO A 704 -2.98 18.31 -17.11
CA PRO A 704 -3.32 18.77 -15.77
C PRO A 704 -4.80 18.53 -15.49
N TYR A 705 -5.11 17.92 -14.34
CA TYR A 705 -6.50 17.72 -13.98
C TYR A 705 -7.13 19.07 -13.60
N LYS A 706 -8.24 19.41 -14.25
CA LYS A 706 -9.06 20.58 -13.94
C LYS A 706 -10.46 20.12 -13.60
N LYS A 707 -10.96 20.53 -12.43
CA LYS A 707 -12.37 20.38 -12.06
C LYS A 707 -13.21 21.51 -12.67
N PRO A 708 -14.53 21.31 -12.85
CA PRO A 708 -15.46 22.40 -13.13
C PRO A 708 -15.38 23.47 -12.03
N LYS A 709 -15.51 24.75 -12.43
CA LYS A 709 -15.56 25.87 -11.48
C LYS A 709 -16.81 25.79 -10.63
N GLU A 710 -16.65 25.88 -9.31
CA GLU A 710 -17.73 25.79 -8.33
C GLU A 710 -17.72 26.98 -7.36
N LYS A 711 -18.91 27.33 -6.85
CA LYS A 711 -19.11 28.24 -5.72
C LYS A 711 -19.03 27.45 -4.42
N ILE A 712 -18.00 27.71 -3.63
CA ILE A 712 -17.78 27.08 -2.33
C ILE A 712 -18.16 28.08 -1.25
N LEU A 713 -19.12 27.71 -0.41
CA LEU A 713 -19.50 28.52 0.73
C LEU A 713 -19.01 27.86 2.01
N ILE A 714 -18.30 28.61 2.84
CA ILE A 714 -17.77 28.16 4.13
C ILE A 714 -18.50 28.89 5.26
N VAL A 715 -19.05 28.13 6.21
CA VAL A 715 -19.70 28.67 7.41
C VAL A 715 -18.81 28.41 8.63
N GLY A 716 -18.25 29.49 9.17
CA GLY A 716 -17.28 29.48 10.26
C GLY A 716 -15.94 30.08 9.82
N GLY A 717 -15.34 30.87 10.72
CA GLY A 717 -14.06 31.55 10.51
C GLY A 717 -12.95 31.06 11.43
N GLY A 718 -13.03 29.83 11.95
CA GLY A 718 -12.05 29.28 12.88
C GLY A 718 -10.86 28.58 12.20
N THR A 719 -10.04 27.89 12.99
CA THR A 719 -8.88 27.11 12.53
C THR A 719 -9.23 26.08 11.46
N ALA A 720 -10.43 25.50 11.50
CA ALA A 720 -10.89 24.53 10.49
C ALA A 720 -11.12 25.14 9.12
N ALA A 721 -11.75 26.31 9.05
CA ALA A 721 -11.90 27.04 7.79
C ALA A 721 -10.54 27.45 7.23
N TYR A 722 -9.65 27.94 8.08
CA TYR A 722 -8.27 28.29 7.70
C TYR A 722 -7.51 27.08 7.11
N ALA A 723 -7.51 25.94 7.80
CA ALA A 723 -6.84 24.73 7.36
C ALA A 723 -7.38 24.23 6.01
N PHE A 724 -8.71 24.29 5.82
CA PHE A 724 -9.34 23.94 4.54
C PHE A 724 -8.92 24.89 3.42
N LEU A 725 -8.98 26.20 3.63
CA LEU A 725 -8.60 27.21 2.64
C LEU A 725 -7.15 27.02 2.19
N LYS A 726 -6.23 26.82 3.13
CA LYS A 726 -4.82 26.57 2.85
C LYS A 726 -4.61 25.34 1.96
N GLN A 727 -5.35 24.26 2.19
CA GLN A 727 -5.23 23.03 1.39
C GLN A 727 -5.96 23.13 0.05
N TYR A 728 -7.13 23.78 0.03
CA TYR A 728 -8.02 23.78 -1.12
C TYR A 728 -7.64 24.80 -2.18
N ARG A 729 -7.17 26.00 -1.78
CA ARG A 729 -6.90 27.08 -2.73
C ARG A 729 -5.75 26.75 -3.68
N ASP A 730 -4.74 26.02 -3.20
CA ASP A 730 -3.65 25.51 -4.03
C ASP A 730 -4.12 24.50 -5.09
N LEU A 731 -5.16 23.71 -4.78
CA LEU A 731 -5.74 22.73 -5.69
C LEU A 731 -6.67 23.39 -6.72
N ALA A 732 -7.52 24.32 -6.27
CA ALA A 732 -8.56 24.95 -7.08
C ALA A 732 -8.49 26.49 -6.99
N PRO A 733 -7.49 27.12 -7.64
CA PRO A 733 -7.34 28.57 -7.61
C PRO A 733 -8.50 29.32 -8.29
N GLY A 734 -9.23 28.66 -9.20
CA GLY A 734 -10.33 29.26 -9.98
C GLY A 734 -11.71 29.28 -9.33
N ASP A 735 -11.92 28.58 -8.21
CA ASP A 735 -13.23 28.49 -7.55
C ASP A 735 -13.58 29.76 -6.78
N ASP A 736 -14.87 30.13 -6.80
CA ASP A 736 -15.37 31.27 -6.04
C ASP A 736 -15.62 30.81 -4.60
N ILE A 737 -14.95 31.42 -3.62
CA ILE A 737 -15.07 31.02 -2.22
C ILE A 737 -15.62 32.16 -1.39
N THR A 738 -16.73 31.89 -0.72
CA THR A 738 -17.36 32.80 0.25
C THR A 738 -17.17 32.24 1.66
N VAL A 739 -16.74 33.07 2.61
CA VAL A 739 -16.60 32.70 4.02
C VAL A 739 -17.49 33.59 4.86
N MET A 740 -18.41 32.98 5.62
CA MET A 740 -19.30 33.68 6.54
C MET A 740 -18.95 33.30 7.98
N CYS A 741 -18.71 34.29 8.84
CA CYS A 741 -18.40 34.03 10.24
C CYS A 741 -19.01 35.06 11.20
N ARG A 742 -19.40 34.58 12.39
CA ARG A 742 -19.99 35.40 13.46
C ARG A 742 -18.99 36.36 14.11
N GLU A 743 -17.72 35.97 14.18
CA GLU A 743 -16.68 36.74 14.85
C GLU A 743 -16.16 37.87 13.94
N ALA A 744 -15.72 38.97 14.53
CA ALA A 744 -15.16 40.11 13.80
C ALA A 744 -13.78 39.77 13.20
N ASP A 745 -12.96 39.04 13.95
CA ASP A 745 -11.61 38.63 13.58
C ASP A 745 -11.58 37.13 13.23
N PRO A 746 -11.53 36.74 11.95
CA PRO A 746 -11.44 35.34 11.56
C PRO A 746 -10.00 34.79 11.65
N PHE A 747 -9.91 33.47 11.53
CA PHE A 747 -8.71 32.65 11.33
C PHE A 747 -7.68 32.61 12.47
N TYR A 748 -7.88 33.23 13.63
CA TYR A 748 -6.91 33.16 14.74
C TYR A 748 -6.86 31.80 15.46
N ASN A 749 -5.71 31.52 16.09
CA ASN A 749 -5.48 30.32 16.88
C ASN A 749 -5.99 30.48 18.33
N ARG A 750 -7.22 30.00 18.58
CA ARG A 750 -7.85 30.06 19.91
C ARG A 750 -7.16 29.28 21.02
N VAL A 751 -6.24 28.36 20.71
CA VAL A 751 -5.48 27.58 21.72
C VAL A 751 -4.45 28.48 22.45
N LEU A 752 -4.13 29.63 21.88
CA LEU A 752 -3.19 30.61 22.44
C LEU A 752 -3.89 31.71 23.26
N LEU A 753 -5.22 31.65 23.45
CA LEU A 753 -5.94 32.64 24.25
C LEU A 753 -5.48 32.73 25.72
N PRO A 754 -5.11 31.63 26.42
CA PRO A 754 -4.52 31.74 27.76
C PRO A 754 -3.24 32.59 27.78
N ASP A 755 -2.37 32.44 26.77
CA ASP A 755 -1.11 33.16 26.64
C ASP A 755 -1.38 34.67 26.41
N TYR A 756 -2.43 35.00 25.65
CA TYR A 756 -2.92 36.38 25.46
C TYR A 756 -3.50 37.01 26.75
N ILE A 757 -4.21 36.23 27.55
CA ILE A 757 -4.73 36.66 28.87
C ILE A 757 -3.58 36.91 29.84
N GLY A 758 -2.56 36.03 29.86
CA GLY A 758 -1.36 36.17 30.68
C GLY A 758 -0.41 37.28 30.26
N GLY A 759 -0.62 37.89 29.08
CA GLY A 759 0.24 38.94 28.52
C GLY A 759 1.55 38.43 27.92
N GLU A 760 1.68 37.12 27.67
CA GLU A 760 2.84 36.53 26.99
C GLU A 760 2.80 36.77 25.47
N LYS A 761 1.61 37.00 24.92
CA LYS A 761 1.36 37.25 23.49
C LYS A 761 0.38 38.40 23.30
N GLU A 762 0.57 39.17 22.23
CA GLU A 762 -0.41 40.12 21.73
C GLU A 762 -1.39 39.42 20.78
N PHE A 763 -2.54 40.03 20.49
CA PHE A 763 -3.58 39.39 19.67
C PHE A 763 -3.08 39.05 18.25
N ASP A 764 -2.24 39.90 17.66
CA ASP A 764 -1.66 39.67 16.34
C ASP A 764 -0.76 38.41 16.30
N ASP A 765 -0.16 38.02 17.44
CA ASP A 765 0.64 36.79 17.54
C ASP A 765 -0.20 35.51 17.44
N LEU A 766 -1.54 35.62 17.49
CA LEU A 766 -2.48 34.51 17.36
C LEU A 766 -2.88 34.25 15.89
N MET A 767 -2.55 35.17 14.98
CA MET A 767 -2.93 35.06 13.56
C MET A 767 -1.99 34.10 12.82
N PRO A 768 -2.54 33.06 12.15
CA PRO A 768 -1.71 32.02 11.54
C PRO A 768 -1.15 32.35 10.17
N ALA A 769 -1.71 33.36 9.50
CA ALA A 769 -1.27 33.82 8.20
C ALA A 769 -1.10 35.34 8.23
N ASP A 770 -0.14 35.79 7.42
CA ASP A 770 0.03 37.21 7.08
C ASP A 770 -1.22 37.68 6.31
N PRO A 771 -1.77 38.88 6.59
CA PRO A 771 -2.83 39.50 5.81
C PRO A 771 -2.65 39.40 4.28
N GLU A 772 -1.42 39.49 3.76
CA GLU A 772 -1.16 39.36 2.32
C GLU A 772 -1.42 37.94 1.78
N GLU A 773 -1.19 36.91 2.58
CA GLU A 773 -1.52 35.52 2.21
C GLU A 773 -3.04 35.33 2.12
N VAL A 774 -3.80 35.85 3.10
CA VAL A 774 -5.26 35.76 3.08
C VAL A 774 -5.85 36.55 1.90
N LYS A 775 -5.29 37.72 1.58
CA LYS A 775 -5.66 38.48 0.37
C LYS A 775 -5.39 37.71 -0.91
N SER A 776 -4.27 36.98 -0.99
CA SER A 776 -3.91 36.19 -2.17
C SER A 776 -4.92 35.09 -2.50
N TRP A 777 -5.70 34.64 -1.52
CA TRP A 777 -6.74 33.62 -1.71
C TRP A 777 -8.00 34.13 -2.41
N ASN A 778 -8.13 35.46 -2.61
CA ASN A 778 -9.24 36.11 -3.31
C ASN A 778 -10.62 35.57 -2.85
N LEU A 779 -10.96 35.83 -1.59
CA LEU A 779 -12.15 35.31 -0.91
C LEU A 779 -13.18 36.42 -0.68
N ASP A 780 -14.47 36.07 -0.78
CA ASP A 780 -15.55 36.92 -0.29
C ASP A 780 -15.74 36.65 1.22
N LEU A 781 -15.09 37.45 2.06
CA LEU A 781 -15.11 37.30 3.52
C LEU A 781 -16.17 38.22 4.17
N PHE A 782 -17.14 37.61 4.86
CA PHE A 782 -18.20 38.29 5.59
C PHE A 782 -18.05 38.08 7.12
N PRO A 783 -17.23 38.89 7.80
CA PRO A 783 -17.15 38.89 9.26
C PRO A 783 -18.42 39.48 9.89
N ASN A 784 -18.67 39.19 11.16
CA ASN A 784 -19.90 39.57 11.88
C ASN A 784 -21.21 39.10 11.22
N LYS A 785 -21.15 38.11 10.32
CA LYS A 785 -22.28 37.56 9.58
C LYS A 785 -22.61 36.16 10.07
N SER A 786 -23.71 36.03 10.79
CA SER A 786 -24.17 34.74 11.31
C SER A 786 -25.14 34.06 10.34
N VAL A 787 -24.99 32.74 10.15
CA VAL A 787 -25.94 31.93 9.37
C VAL A 787 -27.07 31.45 10.28
N GLN A 788 -28.31 31.66 9.85
CA GLN A 788 -29.51 31.25 10.59
C GLN A 788 -30.08 29.92 10.09
N MET A 789 -30.00 29.65 8.79
CA MET A 789 -30.66 28.50 8.16
C MET A 789 -29.87 27.96 6.95
N ILE A 790 -29.84 26.64 6.79
CA ILE A 790 -29.33 25.93 5.60
C ILE A 790 -30.51 25.29 4.85
N TYR A 791 -30.58 25.51 3.54
CA TYR A 791 -31.53 24.87 2.63
C TYR A 791 -30.75 23.97 1.67
N THR A 792 -30.66 22.68 1.99
CA THR A 792 -29.91 21.65 1.24
C THR A 792 -30.47 21.45 -0.17
N GLU A 793 -31.78 21.19 -0.29
CA GLU A 793 -32.47 21.00 -1.57
C GLU A 793 -32.32 22.20 -2.51
N GLY A 794 -32.43 23.43 -1.97
CA GLY A 794 -32.29 24.66 -2.73
C GLY A 794 -30.84 25.14 -2.91
N LYS A 795 -29.86 24.45 -2.31
CA LYS A 795 -28.44 24.81 -2.23
C LYS A 795 -28.19 26.28 -1.83
N LYS A 796 -28.84 26.70 -0.74
CA LYS A 796 -28.76 28.08 -0.22
C LYS A 796 -28.52 28.10 1.29
N VAL A 797 -27.89 29.16 1.78
CA VAL A 797 -27.91 29.53 3.21
C VAL A 797 -28.59 30.88 3.39
N ARG A 798 -29.19 31.09 4.55
CA ARG A 798 -29.77 32.36 4.96
C ARG A 798 -29.03 32.91 6.16
N ASP A 799 -28.62 34.17 6.09
CA ASP A 799 -28.00 34.87 7.22
C ASP A 799 -29.04 35.43 8.21
N THR A 800 -28.56 36.03 9.30
CA THR A 800 -29.40 36.67 10.33
C THR A 800 -30.13 37.92 9.86
N GLU A 801 -29.75 38.50 8.72
CA GLU A 801 -30.43 39.66 8.11
C GLU A 801 -31.46 39.22 7.05
N GLY A 802 -31.60 37.91 6.81
CA GLY A 802 -32.54 37.34 5.85
C GLY A 802 -32.00 37.22 4.42
N THR A 803 -30.73 37.57 4.17
CA THR A 803 -30.11 37.46 2.84
C THR A 803 -29.81 36.00 2.51
N LEU A 804 -30.06 35.61 1.26
CA LEU A 804 -29.82 34.26 0.74
C LEU A 804 -28.55 34.20 -0.10
N TYR A 805 -27.69 33.22 0.17
CA TYR A 805 -26.46 32.95 -0.59
C TYR A 805 -26.53 31.54 -1.18
N SER A 806 -26.31 31.42 -2.49
CA SER A 806 -26.27 30.12 -3.19
C SER A 806 -24.89 29.49 -3.12
N TYR A 807 -24.82 28.17 -3.10
CA TYR A 807 -23.58 27.42 -3.18
C TYR A 807 -23.67 26.25 -4.18
N ASN A 808 -22.53 25.78 -4.68
CA ASN A 808 -22.42 24.46 -5.30
C ASN A 808 -21.99 23.42 -4.26
N LYS A 809 -21.05 23.79 -3.39
CA LYS A 809 -20.61 23.02 -2.23
C LYS A 809 -20.63 23.87 -0.97
N LEU A 810 -21.00 23.27 0.15
CA LEU A 810 -21.05 23.92 1.46
C LEU A 810 -20.04 23.24 2.40
N VAL A 811 -19.21 24.02 3.08
CA VAL A 811 -18.28 23.53 4.11
C VAL A 811 -18.70 24.12 5.45
N LEU A 812 -19.12 23.26 6.37
CA LEU A 812 -19.45 23.62 7.74
C LEU A 812 -18.20 23.47 8.62
N ALA A 813 -17.73 24.59 9.16
CA ALA A 813 -16.52 24.71 9.98
C ALA A 813 -16.79 25.57 11.23
N MET A 814 -17.96 25.36 11.85
CA MET A 814 -18.55 26.27 12.85
C MET A 814 -17.95 26.18 14.26
N GLY A 815 -17.01 25.26 14.48
CA GLY A 815 -16.34 25.07 15.76
C GLY A 815 -17.30 24.67 16.88
N SER A 816 -17.04 25.18 18.09
CA SER A 816 -17.83 24.89 19.28
C SER A 816 -17.94 26.09 20.21
N SER A 817 -18.94 26.04 21.07
CA SER A 817 -19.20 27.01 22.14
C SER A 817 -18.83 26.41 23.51
N PRO A 818 -18.51 27.24 24.52
CA PRO A 818 -18.26 26.74 25.86
C PRO A 818 -19.53 26.12 26.45
N VAL A 819 -19.39 25.05 27.24
CA VAL A 819 -20.52 24.52 28.02
C VAL A 819 -20.83 25.49 29.14
N TRP A 820 -22.04 26.06 29.11
CA TRP A 820 -22.51 27.01 30.10
C TRP A 820 -23.42 26.30 31.14
N PRO A 821 -23.25 26.55 32.45
CA PRO A 821 -24.12 25.98 33.47
C PRO A 821 -25.57 26.48 33.34
N THR A 822 -26.53 25.56 33.38
CA THR A 822 -27.96 25.84 33.07
C THR A 822 -28.67 26.82 34.01
N LYS A 823 -28.14 27.04 35.21
CA LYS A 823 -28.79 27.86 36.27
C LYS A 823 -28.14 29.23 36.49
N ILE A 824 -27.17 29.62 35.65
CA ILE A 824 -26.44 30.87 35.82
C ILE A 824 -26.73 31.77 34.60
N PRO A 825 -27.18 33.02 34.79
CA PRO A 825 -27.30 33.96 33.68
C PRO A 825 -25.94 34.28 33.04
N PRO A 826 -25.80 34.24 31.70
CA PRO A 826 -24.58 34.66 30.99
C PRO A 826 -24.14 36.10 31.27
N GLU A 827 -25.09 36.95 31.66
CA GLU A 827 -24.92 38.37 31.93
C GLU A 827 -24.35 38.65 33.34
N MET A 828 -24.26 37.63 34.22
CA MET A 828 -23.86 37.82 35.62
C MET A 828 -22.40 38.28 35.72
N LEU A 829 -22.17 39.41 36.38
CA LEU A 829 -20.84 39.99 36.54
C LEU A 829 -19.95 39.09 37.39
N GLY A 830 -18.71 38.89 36.93
CA GLY A 830 -17.74 38.00 37.57
C GLY A 830 -17.90 36.53 37.21
N VAL A 831 -18.74 36.17 36.23
CA VAL A 831 -18.82 34.79 35.70
C VAL A 831 -18.34 34.77 34.26
N PHE A 832 -17.37 33.89 33.97
CA PHE A 832 -16.73 33.81 32.66
C PHE A 832 -16.69 32.39 32.12
N SER A 833 -16.50 32.30 30.81
CA SER A 833 -16.04 31.11 30.10
C SER A 833 -15.04 31.57 29.04
N LEU A 834 -14.24 30.68 28.45
CA LEU A 834 -13.21 31.06 27.48
C LEU A 834 -13.36 30.26 26.18
N ARG A 835 -13.74 30.95 25.09
CA ARG A 835 -13.71 30.34 23.74
C ARG A 835 -13.39 31.31 22.61
N SER A 836 -13.65 32.60 22.79
CA SER A 836 -13.44 33.66 21.80
C SER A 836 -12.49 34.74 22.30
N LYS A 837 -12.03 35.60 21.40
CA LYS A 837 -11.30 36.83 21.75
C LYS A 837 -12.09 37.70 22.75
N ALA A 838 -13.38 37.89 22.51
CA ALA A 838 -14.24 38.69 23.39
C ALA A 838 -14.29 38.11 24.82
N ASP A 839 -14.26 36.79 24.97
CA ASP A 839 -14.15 36.15 26.27
C ASP A 839 -12.80 36.44 26.95
N ALA A 840 -11.72 36.32 26.19
CA ALA A 840 -10.37 36.59 26.69
C ALA A 840 -10.19 38.06 27.11
N ASP A 841 -10.69 39.00 26.31
CA ASP A 841 -10.67 40.43 26.63
C ASP A 841 -11.43 40.73 27.94
N ARG A 842 -12.59 40.09 28.15
CA ARG A 842 -13.36 40.21 29.41
C ARG A 842 -12.60 39.65 30.62
N ILE A 843 -11.94 38.50 30.48
CA ILE A 843 -11.16 37.90 31.57
C ILE A 843 -9.92 38.77 31.89
N LYS A 844 -9.18 39.17 30.86
CA LYS A 844 -7.96 40.01 30.96
C LYS A 844 -8.26 41.38 31.58
N GLY A 845 -9.42 41.96 31.28
CA GLY A 845 -9.84 43.24 31.86
C GLY A 845 -10.43 43.15 33.28
N PHE A 846 -10.81 41.96 33.75
CA PHE A 846 -11.50 41.78 35.04
C PHE A 846 -10.57 41.41 36.20
N PHE A 847 -9.68 40.43 35.99
CA PHE A 847 -8.79 39.96 37.05
C PHE A 847 -7.52 40.82 37.11
N VAL A 848 -7.26 41.40 38.28
CA VAL A 848 -6.07 42.20 38.57
C VAL A 848 -5.19 41.50 39.62
N PRO A 849 -3.92 41.90 39.81
CA PRO A 849 -3.09 41.31 40.85
C PRO A 849 -3.78 41.30 42.22
N LYS A 850 -3.73 40.17 42.92
CA LYS A 850 -4.41 39.86 44.20
C LYS A 850 -5.91 39.53 44.12
N SER A 851 -6.57 39.62 42.96
CA SER A 851 -7.93 39.07 42.81
C SER A 851 -7.94 37.56 43.03
N HIS A 852 -9.10 36.99 43.39
CA HIS A 852 -9.30 35.55 43.53
C HIS A 852 -10.16 34.98 42.39
N ALA A 853 -9.56 34.12 41.57
CA ALA A 853 -10.24 33.40 40.51
C ALA A 853 -10.55 31.95 40.92
N LEU A 854 -11.83 31.57 40.86
CA LEU A 854 -12.27 30.18 40.98
C LEU A 854 -12.43 29.57 39.58
N ILE A 855 -11.56 28.65 39.19
CA ILE A 855 -11.65 27.95 37.91
C ILE A 855 -12.36 26.62 38.12
N VAL A 856 -13.46 26.39 37.42
CA VAL A 856 -14.21 25.13 37.47
C VAL A 856 -13.78 24.26 36.29
N GLY A 857 -13.03 23.19 36.57
CA GLY A 857 -12.56 22.22 35.59
C GLY A 857 -11.05 22.00 35.62
N GLY A 858 -10.61 20.80 36.02
CA GLY A 858 -9.20 20.36 36.04
C GLY A 858 -8.68 19.80 34.72
N GLY A 859 -9.15 20.33 33.58
CA GLY A 859 -8.70 19.94 32.23
C GLY A 859 -7.59 20.86 31.69
N LEU A 860 -7.14 20.64 30.46
CA LEU A 860 -6.07 21.42 29.80
C LEU A 860 -6.33 22.94 29.89
N LEU A 861 -7.47 23.40 29.37
CA LEU A 861 -7.81 24.83 29.34
C LEU A 861 -7.86 25.46 30.73
N GLY A 862 -8.45 24.76 31.70
CA GLY A 862 -8.55 25.24 33.08
C GLY A 862 -7.18 25.36 33.75
N LEU A 863 -6.30 24.39 33.55
CA LEU A 863 -4.94 24.41 34.11
C LEU A 863 -4.03 25.43 33.42
N GLU A 864 -4.09 25.57 32.10
CA GLU A 864 -3.34 26.61 31.36
C GLU A 864 -3.78 28.01 31.78
N LEU A 865 -5.08 28.23 31.93
CA LEU A 865 -5.62 29.50 32.41
C LEU A 865 -5.27 29.77 33.87
N ALA A 866 -5.27 28.74 34.73
CA ALA A 866 -4.85 28.85 36.12
C ALA A 866 -3.41 29.36 36.23
N VAL A 867 -2.51 28.82 35.40
CA VAL A 867 -1.10 29.23 35.37
C VAL A 867 -0.95 30.63 34.77
N ALA A 868 -1.66 30.96 33.70
CA ALA A 868 -1.64 32.29 33.09
C ALA A 868 -2.08 33.38 34.09
N LEU A 869 -3.20 33.16 34.80
CA LEU A 869 -3.69 34.09 35.82
C LEU A 869 -2.75 34.18 37.03
N LYS A 870 -2.20 33.04 37.46
CA LYS A 870 -1.20 33.04 38.55
C LYS A 870 0.05 33.85 38.17
N GLY A 871 0.47 33.77 36.90
CA GLY A 871 1.62 34.52 36.35
C GLY A 871 1.44 36.04 36.42
N VAL A 872 0.21 36.55 36.33
CA VAL A 872 -0.12 37.98 36.48
C VAL A 872 -0.53 38.36 37.93
N GLY A 873 -0.27 37.48 38.90
CA GLY A 873 -0.44 37.76 40.33
C GLY A 873 -1.84 37.53 40.90
N VAL A 874 -2.71 36.81 40.20
CA VAL A 874 -4.06 36.43 40.67
C VAL A 874 -3.96 35.20 41.59
N GLN A 875 -4.74 35.16 42.67
CA GLN A 875 -4.93 33.98 43.48
C GLN A 875 -5.88 33.02 42.76
N VAL A 876 -5.52 31.73 42.65
CA VAL A 876 -6.30 30.79 41.84
C VAL A 876 -6.62 29.53 42.65
N THR A 877 -7.89 29.17 42.66
CA THR A 877 -8.38 27.88 43.16
C THR A 877 -9.02 27.14 41.99
N VAL A 878 -8.64 25.88 41.76
CA VAL A 878 -9.21 25.02 40.71
C VAL A 878 -10.11 23.97 41.37
N LEU A 879 -11.39 24.00 41.01
CA LEU A 879 -12.41 23.05 41.45
C LEU A 879 -12.54 21.92 40.42
N VAL A 880 -12.44 20.68 40.89
CA VAL A 880 -12.39 19.48 40.06
C VAL A 880 -13.41 18.48 40.58
N ARG A 881 -14.34 18.06 39.71
CA ARG A 881 -15.38 17.08 40.08
C ARG A 881 -14.86 15.65 40.28
N SER A 882 -13.73 15.30 39.66
CA SER A 882 -13.12 13.98 39.76
C SER A 882 -12.12 13.91 40.92
N ASP A 883 -11.68 12.68 41.23
CA ASP A 883 -10.61 12.35 42.18
C ASP A 883 -9.22 12.86 41.75
N ARG A 884 -9.03 13.14 40.45
CA ARG A 884 -7.73 13.51 39.87
C ARG A 884 -7.82 14.56 38.76
N LEU A 885 -6.70 15.21 38.47
CA LEU A 885 -6.53 16.14 37.33
C LEU A 885 -6.48 15.37 36.01
N MET A 886 -7.04 15.97 34.95
CA MET A 886 -7.04 15.38 33.60
C MET A 886 -7.48 13.89 33.57
N SER A 887 -8.49 13.53 34.36
CA SER A 887 -8.95 12.15 34.60
C SER A 887 -9.29 11.32 33.35
N GLN A 888 -9.58 11.98 32.22
CA GLN A 888 -9.82 11.31 30.94
C GLN A 888 -8.56 11.08 30.07
N LYS A 889 -7.42 11.66 30.48
CA LYS A 889 -6.20 11.75 29.65
C LYS A 889 -4.95 11.22 30.37
N LEU A 890 -4.96 11.14 31.69
CA LEU A 890 -3.87 10.62 32.50
C LEU A 890 -4.33 9.40 33.30
N ASP A 891 -3.40 8.49 33.54
CA ASP A 891 -3.54 7.46 34.58
C ASP A 891 -3.28 8.06 35.97
N SER A 892 -3.45 7.25 37.01
CA SER A 892 -3.25 7.67 38.41
C SER A 892 -1.85 8.24 38.66
N VAL A 893 -0.79 7.56 38.17
CA VAL A 893 0.61 7.98 38.36
C VAL A 893 0.89 9.33 37.70
N GLY A 894 0.46 9.52 36.45
CA GLY A 894 0.67 10.78 35.74
C GLY A 894 -0.12 11.93 36.37
N ALA A 895 -1.33 11.66 36.87
CA ALA A 895 -2.16 12.67 37.53
C ALA A 895 -1.59 13.10 38.89
N ASP A 896 -0.97 12.19 39.65
CA ASP A 896 -0.29 12.51 40.91
C ASP A 896 0.90 13.46 40.71
N ILE A 897 1.75 13.18 39.70
CA ILE A 897 2.90 14.04 39.38
C ILE A 897 2.41 15.44 38.97
N LEU A 898 1.35 15.52 38.16
CA LEU A 898 0.74 16.79 37.78
C LEU A 898 0.17 17.55 39.00
N LYS A 899 -0.48 16.85 39.93
CA LYS A 899 -1.02 17.45 41.16
C LYS A 899 0.08 18.10 42.00
N GLU A 900 1.19 17.40 42.23
CA GLU A 900 2.34 17.93 42.96
C GLU A 900 2.92 19.20 42.30
N GLU A 901 3.00 19.20 40.96
CA GLU A 901 3.47 20.35 40.19
C GLU A 901 2.55 21.57 40.35
N ILE A 902 1.24 21.40 40.21
CA ILE A 902 0.27 22.49 40.33
C ILE A 902 0.27 23.09 41.75
N LEU A 903 0.33 22.24 42.79
CA LEU A 903 0.40 22.70 44.18
C LEU A 903 1.70 23.49 44.45
N SER A 904 2.82 23.07 43.87
CA SER A 904 4.11 23.77 44.05
C SER A 904 4.12 25.21 43.50
N ARG A 905 3.15 25.54 42.63
CA ARG A 905 2.95 26.88 42.06
C ARG A 905 2.02 27.77 42.89
N GLY A 906 1.54 27.27 44.03
CA GLY A 906 0.59 28.00 44.88
C GLY A 906 -0.78 28.17 44.25
N ILE A 907 -1.21 27.19 43.46
CA ILE A 907 -2.58 27.06 42.95
C ILE A 907 -3.29 26.03 43.83
N GLU A 908 -4.43 26.42 44.40
CA GLU A 908 -5.21 25.54 45.27
C GLU A 908 -6.05 24.56 44.45
N LEU A 909 -6.19 23.32 44.94
CA LEU A 909 -6.93 22.25 44.28
C LEU A 909 -8.01 21.70 45.21
N ILE A 910 -9.24 21.64 44.73
CA ILE A 910 -10.37 21.01 45.43
C ILE A 910 -10.93 19.91 44.54
N PHE A 911 -10.76 18.65 44.95
CA PHE A 911 -11.22 17.46 44.23
C PHE A 911 -12.59 16.99 44.72
N GLU A 912 -13.22 16.10 43.94
CA GLU A 912 -14.50 15.44 44.26
C GLU A 912 -15.60 16.41 44.69
N CYS A 913 -15.59 17.61 44.11
CA CYS A 913 -16.45 18.68 44.56
C CYS A 913 -17.00 19.50 43.39
N GLU A 914 -18.23 19.97 43.54
CA GLU A 914 -18.94 20.79 42.55
C GLU A 914 -19.54 22.02 43.23
N ILE A 915 -19.94 23.00 42.42
CA ILE A 915 -20.69 24.16 42.89
C ILE A 915 -22.14 23.72 43.14
N SER A 916 -22.60 23.84 44.38
CA SER A 916 -24.00 23.57 44.74
C SER A 916 -24.87 24.82 44.56
N LYS A 917 -24.34 26.01 44.88
CA LYS A 917 -25.06 27.29 44.77
C LYS A 917 -24.08 28.44 44.53
N ILE A 918 -24.49 29.41 43.71
CA ILE A 918 -23.81 30.71 43.55
C ILE A 918 -24.73 31.77 44.12
N GLU A 919 -24.17 32.66 44.94
CA GLU A 919 -24.89 33.79 45.54
C GLU A 919 -24.41 35.11 44.92
N GLY A 920 -25.36 36.03 44.78
CA GLY A 920 -25.19 37.31 44.08
C GLY A 920 -26.45 37.67 43.29
N THR A 921 -26.79 38.95 43.20
CA THR A 921 -27.90 39.45 42.38
C THR A 921 -27.42 39.81 40.97
N GLU A 922 -26.52 40.78 40.87
CA GLU A 922 -25.94 41.24 39.59
C GLU A 922 -24.47 40.80 39.42
N ARG A 923 -23.75 40.69 40.53
CA ARG A 923 -22.36 40.23 40.60
C ARG A 923 -22.27 39.06 41.57
N ILE A 924 -21.40 38.11 41.26
CA ILE A 924 -21.04 37.06 42.19
C ILE A 924 -20.47 37.62 43.51
N SER A 925 -20.93 37.08 44.64
CA SER A 925 -20.40 37.39 45.96
C SER A 925 -19.86 36.16 46.69
N LYS A 926 -20.48 34.99 46.52
CA LYS A 926 -20.13 33.78 47.27
C LYS A 926 -20.50 32.50 46.51
N VAL A 927 -19.71 31.45 46.71
CA VAL A 927 -19.92 30.13 46.11
C VAL A 927 -20.03 29.08 47.21
N GLN A 928 -21.11 28.32 47.21
CA GLN A 928 -21.27 27.15 48.06
C GLN A 928 -20.89 25.89 47.28
N LEU A 929 -20.11 25.03 47.92
CA LEU A 929 -19.67 23.77 47.37
C LEU A 929 -20.54 22.59 47.84
N THR A 930 -20.48 21.45 47.14
CA THR A 930 -21.20 20.23 47.52
C THR A 930 -20.71 19.60 48.82
N ASN A 931 -19.47 19.88 49.22
CA ASN A 931 -18.90 19.43 50.49
C ASN A 931 -19.26 20.34 51.69
N GLY A 932 -20.08 21.37 51.49
CA GLY A 932 -20.51 22.31 52.52
C GLY A 932 -19.60 23.51 52.74
N ASN A 933 -18.41 23.55 52.12
CA ASN A 933 -17.50 24.69 52.21
C ASN A 933 -17.98 25.87 51.36
N PHE A 934 -17.53 27.08 51.72
CA PHE A 934 -17.80 28.30 50.97
C PHE A 934 -16.50 28.92 50.47
N ILE A 935 -16.55 29.51 49.27
CA ILE A 935 -15.46 30.28 48.67
C ILE A 935 -16.03 31.65 48.27
N GLU A 936 -15.27 32.72 48.45
CA GLU A 936 -15.64 34.09 48.09
C GLU A 936 -14.72 34.60 46.98
N PRO A 937 -14.81 34.05 45.74
CA PRO A 937 -13.95 34.49 44.65
C PRO A 937 -14.44 35.83 44.07
N ASP A 938 -13.52 36.65 43.57
CA ASP A 938 -13.85 37.84 42.80
C ASP A 938 -14.52 37.49 41.46
N GLY A 939 -14.20 36.33 40.91
CA GLY A 939 -14.85 35.79 39.72
C GLY A 939 -14.67 34.28 39.52
N ILE A 940 -15.59 33.67 38.79
CA ILE A 940 -15.57 32.25 38.39
C ILE A 940 -15.26 32.14 36.90
N ILE A 941 -14.45 31.16 36.51
CA ILE A 941 -14.25 30.77 35.12
C ILE A 941 -14.65 29.31 34.91
N PHE A 942 -15.67 29.08 34.07
CA PHE A 942 -16.09 27.73 33.69
C PHE A 942 -15.25 27.19 32.53
N ALA A 943 -14.42 26.18 32.83
CA ALA A 943 -13.59 25.43 31.88
C ALA A 943 -14.00 23.94 31.86
N ILE A 944 -15.31 23.69 31.84
CA ILE A 944 -15.93 22.36 32.00
C ILE A 944 -16.19 21.61 30.67
N GLY A 945 -15.70 22.12 29.55
CA GLY A 945 -15.83 21.52 28.23
C GLY A 945 -16.49 22.43 27.20
N THR A 946 -16.64 21.92 25.98
CA THR A 946 -17.24 22.63 24.84
C THR A 946 -18.34 21.78 24.19
N LYS A 947 -19.29 22.45 23.56
CA LYS A 947 -20.38 21.84 22.77
C LYS A 947 -20.22 22.23 21.30
N PRO A 948 -20.10 21.27 20.36
CA PRO A 948 -20.03 21.57 18.93
C PRO A 948 -21.25 22.38 18.44
N ASN A 949 -21.02 23.34 17.54
CA ASN A 949 -22.06 24.22 16.99
C ASN A 949 -22.65 23.62 15.72
N PHE A 950 -23.70 22.82 15.80
CA PHE A 950 -24.34 22.16 14.65
C PHE A 950 -25.87 22.31 14.61
N GLU A 951 -26.44 23.21 15.40
CA GLU A 951 -27.89 23.42 15.48
C GLU A 951 -28.51 23.80 14.13
N ILE A 952 -27.78 24.53 13.28
CA ILE A 952 -28.27 24.89 11.94
C ILE A 952 -28.26 23.70 10.97
N ALA A 953 -27.38 22.72 11.19
CA ALA A 953 -27.33 21.48 10.40
C ALA A 953 -28.56 20.61 10.70
N VAL A 954 -28.92 20.50 11.99
CA VAL A 954 -30.16 19.81 12.43
C VAL A 954 -31.38 20.44 11.78
N LYS A 955 -31.51 21.78 11.86
CA LYS A 955 -32.62 22.49 11.23
C LYS A 955 -32.62 22.31 9.70
N GLY A 956 -31.44 22.17 9.10
CA GLY A 956 -31.25 21.94 7.67
C GLY A 956 -31.51 20.51 7.20
N GLY A 957 -31.90 19.60 8.10
CA GLY A 957 -32.23 18.21 7.77
C GLY A 957 -31.02 17.29 7.59
N LEU A 958 -29.84 17.67 8.10
CA LEU A 958 -28.66 16.81 8.09
C LEU A 958 -28.67 15.83 9.27
N ASP A 959 -28.11 14.64 9.07
CA ASP A 959 -28.01 13.61 10.11
C ASP A 959 -27.03 14.07 11.19
N CYS A 960 -27.51 14.16 12.43
CA CYS A 960 -26.74 14.67 13.57
C CYS A 960 -26.94 13.83 14.83
N ASN A 961 -25.90 13.71 15.65
CA ASN A 961 -25.93 13.11 16.97
C ASN A 961 -25.14 13.98 17.98
N ASN A 962 -23.87 13.68 18.25
CA ASN A 962 -22.95 14.52 19.02
C ASN A 962 -22.24 15.58 18.15
N GLY A 963 -22.32 15.42 16.83
CA GLY A 963 -21.98 16.37 15.78
C GLY A 963 -22.81 16.07 14.53
N VAL A 964 -22.42 16.62 13.38
CA VAL A 964 -22.95 16.21 12.08
C VAL A 964 -22.28 14.91 11.67
N VAL A 965 -23.06 13.88 11.39
CA VAL A 965 -22.56 12.56 10.99
C VAL A 965 -21.91 12.68 9.61
N VAL A 966 -20.66 12.22 9.49
CA VAL A 966 -19.91 12.27 8.22
C VAL A 966 -19.34 10.93 7.79
N ASP A 967 -19.21 10.77 6.47
CA ASP A 967 -18.45 9.67 5.86
C ASP A 967 -16.92 9.88 5.99
N SER A 968 -16.15 8.93 5.47
CA SER A 968 -14.68 9.02 5.51
C SER A 968 -14.08 10.08 4.58
N PHE A 969 -14.90 10.81 3.82
CA PHE A 969 -14.53 12.01 3.05
C PHE A 969 -15.05 13.31 3.65
N LEU A 970 -15.59 13.23 4.86
CA LEU A 970 -16.14 14.35 5.62
C LEU A 970 -17.41 14.94 4.98
N ARG A 971 -18.13 14.16 4.17
CA ARG A 971 -19.46 14.53 3.65
C ARG A 971 -20.55 14.15 4.63
N SER A 972 -21.57 14.99 4.74
CA SER A 972 -22.78 14.73 5.53
C SER A 972 -23.75 13.79 4.79
N SER A 973 -24.98 13.64 5.30
CA SER A 973 -26.08 12.97 4.59
C SER A 973 -26.47 13.66 3.27
N ASP A 974 -26.13 14.94 3.09
CA ASP A 974 -26.12 15.62 1.80
C ASP A 974 -24.72 15.54 1.16
N PRO A 975 -24.58 15.00 -0.07
CA PRO A 975 -23.28 14.80 -0.73
C PRO A 975 -22.56 16.10 -1.15
N ASP A 976 -23.25 17.24 -1.12
CA ASP A 976 -22.71 18.57 -1.44
C ASP A 976 -22.35 19.39 -0.17
N VAL A 977 -22.60 18.84 1.02
CA VAL A 977 -22.27 19.46 2.31
C VAL A 977 -21.17 18.67 3.02
N TYR A 978 -20.07 19.35 3.33
CA TYR A 978 -18.91 18.83 4.05
C TYR A 978 -18.86 19.42 5.46
N CYS A 979 -18.45 18.63 6.45
CA CYS A 979 -18.31 19.07 7.83
C CYS A 979 -16.90 18.77 8.34
N ILE A 980 -16.23 19.78 8.89
CA ILE A 980 -14.86 19.67 9.40
C ILE A 980 -14.71 20.34 10.76
N GLY A 981 -13.67 19.97 11.49
CA GLY A 981 -13.41 20.39 12.86
C GLY A 981 -14.30 19.66 13.87
N GLU A 982 -14.60 20.33 14.98
CA GLU A 982 -15.26 19.72 16.13
C GLU A 982 -16.70 19.28 15.87
N ILE A 983 -17.33 19.81 14.82
CA ILE A 983 -18.69 19.44 14.44
C ILE A 983 -18.76 18.14 13.66
N ALA A 984 -17.64 17.62 13.14
CA ALA A 984 -17.62 16.42 12.32
C ALA A 984 -17.62 15.17 13.21
N GLU A 985 -18.73 14.42 13.18
CA GLU A 985 -18.87 13.13 13.85
C GLU A 985 -18.58 12.00 12.85
N HIS A 986 -17.32 11.55 12.83
CA HIS A 986 -16.91 10.39 12.06
C HIS A 986 -17.16 9.10 12.86
N LYS A 987 -17.18 7.92 12.20
CA LYS A 987 -17.34 6.61 12.86
C LYS A 987 -16.34 6.34 14.00
N THR A 988 -15.19 7.03 13.99
CA THR A 988 -14.15 6.92 15.02
C THR A 988 -14.30 7.95 16.15
N GLY A 989 -15.35 8.77 16.13
CA GLY A 989 -15.66 9.81 17.12
C GLY A 989 -15.49 11.23 16.59
N THR A 990 -15.66 12.19 17.50
CA THR A 990 -15.45 13.63 17.27
C THR A 990 -14.06 14.05 17.78
N TYR A 991 -13.51 15.12 17.19
CA TYR A 991 -12.14 15.56 17.48
C TYR A 991 -12.07 17.06 17.77
N GLY A 992 -11.46 17.40 18.90
CA GLY A 992 -11.30 18.78 19.38
C GLY A 992 -9.87 19.32 19.34
N ASN A 993 -9.02 18.81 18.44
CA ASN A 993 -7.60 19.18 18.38
C ASN A 993 -7.17 19.65 16.98
N ILE A 994 -6.10 20.45 16.92
CA ILE A 994 -5.61 21.08 15.68
C ILE A 994 -5.12 20.03 14.67
N SER A 995 -4.46 18.96 15.11
CA SER A 995 -4.01 17.90 14.19
C SER A 995 -5.17 17.27 13.43
N ALA A 996 -6.30 17.03 14.10
CA ALA A 996 -7.47 16.46 13.47
C ALA A 996 -8.10 17.41 12.46
N VAL A 997 -8.06 18.71 12.74
CA VAL A 997 -8.52 19.74 11.81
C VAL A 997 -7.72 19.71 10.51
N ASP A 998 -6.39 19.63 10.58
CA ASP A 998 -5.52 19.53 9.40
C ASP A 998 -5.82 18.26 8.58
N ASP A 999 -5.95 17.11 9.26
CA ASP A 999 -6.24 15.83 8.62
C ASP A 999 -7.61 15.84 7.92
N GLN A 1000 -8.65 16.33 8.60
CA GLN A 1000 -10.00 16.47 8.04
C GLN A 1000 -10.03 17.46 6.86
N ALA A 1001 -9.39 18.63 7.01
CA ALA A 1001 -9.34 19.67 5.99
C ALA A 1001 -8.66 19.15 4.71
N LYS A 1002 -7.54 18.43 4.84
CA LYS A 1002 -6.83 17.84 3.71
C LYS A 1002 -7.68 16.82 2.95
N ILE A 1003 -8.36 15.92 3.67
CA ILE A 1003 -9.22 14.90 3.04
C ILE A 1003 -10.42 15.56 2.35
N ALA A 1004 -11.10 16.49 3.02
CA ALA A 1004 -12.23 17.21 2.45
C ALA A 1004 -11.82 18.00 1.19
N ALA A 1005 -10.71 18.73 1.25
CA ALA A 1005 -10.18 19.51 0.12
C ALA A 1005 -9.83 18.60 -1.08
N GLN A 1006 -9.14 17.48 -0.86
CA GLN A 1006 -8.78 16.54 -1.91
C GLN A 1006 -10.01 15.87 -2.55
N HIS A 1007 -10.98 15.46 -1.73
CA HIS A 1007 -12.22 14.87 -2.23
C HIS A 1007 -13.02 15.91 -3.06
N LEU A 1008 -13.21 17.13 -2.53
CA LEU A 1008 -13.94 18.21 -3.20
C LEU A 1008 -13.25 18.64 -4.51
N PHE A 1009 -11.92 18.60 -4.56
CA PHE A 1009 -11.15 18.83 -5.78
C PHE A 1009 -11.38 17.73 -6.84
N GLY A 1010 -11.69 16.50 -6.43
CA GLY A 1010 -11.89 15.35 -7.31
C GLY A 1010 -10.76 14.30 -7.25
N TYR A 1011 -9.92 14.32 -6.21
CA TYR A 1011 -8.84 13.37 -5.97
C TYR A 1011 -9.05 12.63 -4.64
N ALA A 1012 -10.01 11.70 -4.62
CA ALA A 1012 -10.47 10.99 -3.42
C ALA A 1012 -9.68 9.70 -3.09
N PHE A 1013 -8.34 9.73 -3.16
CA PHE A 1013 -7.54 8.52 -2.93
C PHE A 1013 -7.44 8.14 -1.44
N ASN A 1014 -7.28 9.13 -0.56
CA ASN A 1014 -7.15 8.92 0.88
C ASN A 1014 -8.49 9.14 1.57
N GLU A 1015 -8.74 8.37 2.62
CA GLU A 1015 -9.89 8.48 3.49
C GLU A 1015 -9.44 8.98 4.87
N TYR A 1016 -10.33 9.68 5.57
CA TYR A 1016 -10.15 10.02 6.96
C TYR A 1016 -10.39 8.78 7.82
N THR A 1017 -9.35 8.31 8.50
CA THR A 1017 -9.41 7.11 9.36
C THR A 1017 -9.51 7.46 10.85
N GLY A 1018 -9.85 8.71 11.16
CA GLY A 1018 -9.75 9.26 12.51
C GLY A 1018 -8.37 9.86 12.80
N SER A 1019 -8.32 10.69 13.83
CA SER A 1019 -7.10 11.39 14.27
C SER A 1019 -6.63 10.92 15.63
N LEU A 1020 -5.38 11.23 15.96
CA LEU A 1020 -4.88 11.01 17.31
C LEU A 1020 -5.51 11.95 18.34
N HIS A 1021 -5.73 11.43 19.54
CA HIS A 1021 -5.89 12.27 20.72
C HIS A 1021 -4.49 12.59 21.28
N ALA A 1022 -3.86 13.60 20.68
CA ALA A 1022 -2.59 14.15 21.14
C ALA A 1022 -2.84 15.43 21.94
N HIS A 1023 -2.34 15.48 23.16
CA HIS A 1023 -2.45 16.64 24.04
C HIS A 1023 -1.09 17.00 24.62
N ILE A 1024 -0.81 18.29 24.68
CA ILE A 1024 0.34 18.84 25.41
C ILE A 1024 -0.24 19.86 26.38
N LEU A 1025 0.16 19.77 27.65
CA LEU A 1025 -0.19 20.75 28.66
C LEU A 1025 0.87 21.87 28.63
N LYS A 1026 0.47 23.09 28.27
CA LYS A 1026 1.39 24.23 28.17
C LYS A 1026 1.60 24.90 29.52
N ILE A 1027 2.47 24.34 30.35
CA ILE A 1027 2.85 24.92 31.64
C ILE A 1027 4.38 25.13 31.66
N PRO A 1028 4.89 26.37 31.87
CA PRO A 1028 6.32 26.64 31.89
C PRO A 1028 7.05 25.78 32.93
N GLY A 1029 8.01 24.93 32.52
CA GLY A 1029 8.77 24.06 33.43
C GLY A 1029 8.14 22.69 33.72
N LEU A 1030 6.94 22.39 33.19
CA LEU A 1030 6.36 21.04 33.21
C LEU A 1030 6.23 20.53 31.77
N GLU A 1031 6.87 19.40 31.51
CA GLU A 1031 6.78 18.74 30.22
C GLU A 1031 5.80 17.58 30.35
N LEU A 1032 4.53 17.79 29.98
CA LEU A 1032 3.50 16.76 30.03
C LEU A 1032 2.79 16.64 28.69
N ALA A 1033 2.79 15.43 28.15
CA ALA A 1033 2.11 15.12 26.92
C ALA A 1033 1.47 13.73 26.94
N THR A 1034 0.36 13.60 26.25
CA THR A 1034 -0.37 12.34 26.10
C THR A 1034 -0.76 12.12 24.65
N ILE A 1035 -0.65 10.88 24.19
CA ILE A 1035 -0.93 10.48 22.82
C ILE A 1035 -1.74 9.18 22.90
N ARG A 1036 -2.87 9.09 22.22
CA ARG A 1036 -3.58 7.81 22.08
C ARG A 1036 -4.45 7.75 20.83
N LEU A 1037 -4.68 6.54 20.36
CA LEU A 1037 -5.81 6.25 19.46
C LEU A 1037 -7.15 6.42 20.21
N PRO A 1038 -8.25 6.77 19.51
CA PRO A 1038 -9.56 7.02 20.12
C PRO A 1038 -10.09 5.89 21.00
N ASP A 1039 -9.93 4.66 20.55
CA ASP A 1039 -10.44 3.43 21.17
C ASP A 1039 -9.55 2.87 22.29
N VAL A 1040 -8.40 3.49 22.55
CA VAL A 1040 -7.40 2.97 23.48
C VAL A 1040 -7.48 3.70 24.82
N PRO A 1041 -7.73 3.00 25.95
CA PRO A 1041 -7.70 3.62 27.27
C PRO A 1041 -6.26 3.85 27.74
N MET A 1042 -6.04 4.88 28.57
CA MET A 1042 -4.73 5.15 29.19
C MET A 1042 -4.44 4.25 30.40
N GLU A 1043 -5.49 3.69 30.98
CA GLU A 1043 -5.45 2.73 32.08
C GLU A 1043 -6.15 1.47 31.55
N ILE A 1044 -5.38 0.42 31.25
CA ILE A 1044 -5.90 -0.79 30.60
C ILE A 1044 -6.80 -1.55 31.58
N PRO A 1045 -8.09 -1.79 31.24
CA PRO A 1045 -8.98 -2.59 32.07
C PRO A 1045 -8.46 -4.02 32.26
N LYS A 1046 -8.74 -4.64 33.42
CA LYS A 1046 -8.25 -6.00 33.74
C LYS A 1046 -8.70 -7.05 32.72
N ASP A 1047 -9.89 -6.89 32.15
CA ASP A 1047 -10.47 -7.74 31.10
C ASP A 1047 -9.78 -7.59 29.73
N LYS A 1048 -8.96 -6.54 29.55
CA LYS A 1048 -8.23 -6.26 28.30
C LYS A 1048 -6.71 -6.43 28.40
N MET A 1049 -6.19 -6.96 29.51
CA MET A 1049 -4.74 -7.15 29.71
C MET A 1049 -4.08 -8.14 28.72
N GLY A 1050 -4.85 -8.98 28.03
CA GLY A 1050 -4.35 -9.85 26.96
C GLY A 1050 -4.28 -9.19 25.57
N GLU A 1051 -4.90 -8.02 25.38
CA GLU A 1051 -4.92 -7.30 24.10
C GLU A 1051 -3.80 -6.25 24.00
N PHE A 1052 -3.36 -5.71 25.15
CA PHE A 1052 -2.40 -4.62 25.23
C PHE A 1052 -1.19 -5.00 26.08
N GLU A 1053 -0.03 -4.51 25.67
CA GLU A 1053 1.20 -4.57 26.46
C GLU A 1053 1.54 -3.17 26.99
N GLU A 1054 2.05 -3.08 28.21
CA GLU A 1054 2.50 -1.83 28.82
C GLU A 1054 4.01 -1.86 29.06
N ILE A 1055 4.72 -0.82 28.63
CA ILE A 1055 6.14 -0.58 28.95
C ILE A 1055 6.22 0.72 29.74
N ILE A 1056 6.72 0.66 30.97
CA ILE A 1056 6.71 1.78 31.92
C ILE A 1056 8.12 2.08 32.44
N PHE A 1057 8.48 3.36 32.47
CA PHE A 1057 9.65 3.89 33.17
C PHE A 1057 9.23 5.06 34.06
N LEU A 1058 9.70 5.07 35.31
CA LEU A 1058 9.30 6.04 36.34
C LEU A 1058 10.50 6.44 37.20
N ASP A 1059 10.79 7.74 37.26
CA ASP A 1059 11.66 8.39 38.25
C ASP A 1059 10.90 9.57 38.88
N ARG A 1060 10.23 9.29 40.01
CA ARG A 1060 9.43 10.31 40.73
C ARG A 1060 10.28 11.50 41.21
N LYS A 1061 11.54 11.28 41.62
CA LYS A 1061 12.40 12.38 42.12
C LYS A 1061 12.72 13.39 41.04
N LYS A 1062 12.91 12.93 39.80
CA LYS A 1062 13.12 13.77 38.63
C LYS A 1062 11.83 14.20 37.93
N ARG A 1063 10.65 13.85 38.48
CA ARG A 1063 9.33 14.04 37.84
C ARG A 1063 9.29 13.48 36.42
N PHE A 1064 9.91 12.33 36.21
CA PHE A 1064 10.01 11.68 34.91
C PHE A 1064 9.12 10.43 34.88
N TYR A 1065 8.18 10.37 33.94
CA TYR A 1065 7.27 9.24 33.77
C TYR A 1065 7.00 8.99 32.29
N LYS A 1066 7.27 7.76 31.84
CA LYS A 1066 7.06 7.33 30.45
C LYS A 1066 6.29 6.02 30.46
N LYS A 1067 5.07 6.04 29.92
CA LYS A 1067 4.26 4.84 29.71
C LYS A 1067 3.98 4.70 28.22
N CYS A 1068 4.24 3.53 27.66
CA CYS A 1068 3.95 3.17 26.29
C CYS A 1068 2.99 1.99 26.28
N ILE A 1069 1.90 2.09 25.52
CA ILE A 1069 0.89 1.03 25.36
C ILE A 1069 0.99 0.50 23.93
N ILE A 1070 1.14 -0.81 23.79
CA ILE A 1070 1.37 -1.49 22.52
C ILE A 1070 0.21 -2.45 22.24
N ARG A 1071 -0.24 -2.53 21.00
CA ARG A 1071 -1.21 -3.53 20.51
C ARG A 1071 -0.75 -4.04 19.15
N ASN A 1072 -0.61 -5.36 18.99
CA ASN A 1072 -0.13 -6.01 17.76
C ASN A 1072 1.20 -5.43 17.26
N ASP A 1073 2.18 -5.29 18.15
CA ASP A 1073 3.49 -4.68 17.89
C ASP A 1073 3.42 -3.24 17.35
N ARG A 1074 2.31 -2.50 17.58
CA ARG A 1074 2.19 -1.09 17.23
C ARG A 1074 2.04 -0.26 18.50
N LEU A 1075 2.75 0.87 18.59
CA LEU A 1075 2.52 1.82 19.67
C LEU A 1075 1.15 2.47 19.45
N VAL A 1076 0.24 2.35 20.42
CA VAL A 1076 -1.14 2.84 20.30
C VAL A 1076 -1.48 3.94 21.30
N ALA A 1077 -0.71 4.07 22.37
CA ALA A 1077 -0.77 5.22 23.27
C ALA A 1077 0.55 5.44 24.03
N ALA A 1078 0.74 6.66 24.50
CA ALA A 1078 1.84 7.03 25.38
C ALA A 1078 1.47 8.16 26.36
N ILE A 1079 2.03 8.11 27.57
CA ILE A 1079 2.07 9.20 28.54
C ILE A 1079 3.53 9.58 28.72
N LEU A 1080 3.86 10.86 28.54
CA LEU A 1080 5.20 11.40 28.66
C LEU A 1080 5.19 12.55 29.67
N ILE A 1081 5.94 12.42 30.76
CA ILE A 1081 6.20 13.46 31.74
C ILE A 1081 7.71 13.59 31.93
N GLY A 1082 8.26 14.78 31.75
CA GLY A 1082 9.70 15.04 31.79
C GLY A 1082 10.49 14.49 30.58
N ASP A 1083 9.81 13.93 29.58
CA ASP A 1083 10.39 13.37 28.34
C ASP A 1083 9.79 14.02 27.10
N LYS A 1084 10.16 15.26 26.90
CA LYS A 1084 9.67 16.06 25.78
C LYS A 1084 10.31 15.68 24.45
N SER A 1085 11.57 15.26 24.47
CA SER A 1085 12.31 14.81 23.29
C SER A 1085 11.62 13.65 22.57
N SER A 1086 10.94 12.77 23.31
CA SER A 1086 10.25 11.63 22.70
C SER A 1086 8.91 11.96 22.07
N PHE A 1087 8.30 13.13 22.35
CA PHE A 1087 6.91 13.39 21.95
C PHE A 1087 6.67 13.27 20.45
N SER A 1088 7.49 13.94 19.62
CA SER A 1088 7.33 13.87 18.15
C SER A 1088 7.43 12.42 17.67
N ARG A 1089 8.48 11.71 18.10
CA ARG A 1089 8.72 10.32 17.68
C ARG A 1089 7.58 9.38 18.08
N MET A 1090 7.11 9.49 19.33
CA MET A 1090 5.99 8.68 19.82
C MET A 1090 4.69 9.03 19.08
N LYS A 1091 4.43 10.32 18.83
CA LYS A 1091 3.26 10.76 18.05
C LYS A 1091 3.32 10.22 16.63
N ASP A 1092 4.48 10.26 15.99
CA ASP A 1092 4.70 9.75 14.64
C ASP A 1092 4.49 8.22 14.59
N TRP A 1093 4.98 7.48 15.59
CA TRP A 1093 4.77 6.03 15.67
C TRP A 1093 3.30 5.66 15.90
N VAL A 1094 2.60 6.39 16.79
CA VAL A 1094 1.17 6.14 17.03
C VAL A 1094 0.32 6.54 15.80
N SER A 1095 0.63 7.67 15.15
CA SER A 1095 -0.15 8.17 14.00
C SER A 1095 0.06 7.37 12.73
N SER A 1096 1.31 6.98 12.44
CA SER A 1096 1.61 6.10 11.30
C SER A 1096 1.02 4.71 11.51
N GLY A 1097 0.83 4.29 12.77
CA GLY A 1097 0.43 2.93 13.13
C GLY A 1097 1.48 1.91 12.69
N ILE A 1098 2.73 2.34 12.55
CA ILE A 1098 3.82 1.48 12.08
C ILE A 1098 4.12 0.39 13.08
N GLU A 1099 4.39 -0.81 12.58
CA GLU A 1099 4.86 -1.90 13.42
C GLU A 1099 6.22 -1.53 14.04
N LEU A 1100 6.45 -1.85 15.30
CA LEU A 1100 7.65 -1.42 16.02
C LEU A 1100 8.86 -2.24 15.58
N GLY A 1101 8.77 -3.57 15.59
CA GLY A 1101 9.92 -4.45 15.36
C GLY A 1101 11.11 -4.01 16.22
N ASP A 1102 12.29 -3.80 15.61
CA ASP A 1102 13.48 -3.32 16.34
C ASP A 1102 13.28 -1.95 17.03
N ARG A 1103 12.36 -1.10 16.54
CA ARG A 1103 12.05 0.21 17.17
C ARG A 1103 11.57 0.05 18.61
N ARG A 1104 11.04 -1.13 18.97
CA ARG A 1104 10.62 -1.46 20.33
C ARG A 1104 11.74 -1.28 21.36
N LYS A 1105 13.00 -1.54 20.99
CA LYS A 1105 14.19 -1.34 21.86
C LYS A 1105 14.44 0.14 22.20
N HIS A 1106 13.92 1.05 21.38
CA HIS A 1106 14.07 2.50 21.53
C HIS A 1106 12.89 3.17 22.26
N LEU A 1107 11.92 2.40 22.76
CA LEU A 1107 10.82 2.96 23.57
C LEU A 1107 11.32 3.52 24.90
N LEU A 1108 12.36 2.91 25.48
CA LEU A 1108 12.94 3.31 26.76
C LEU A 1108 14.33 3.96 26.65
N ASN A 1109 14.97 3.88 25.48
CA ASN A 1109 16.36 4.30 25.30
C ASN A 1109 16.44 5.45 24.28
N ASP A 1110 16.70 6.66 24.75
CA ASP A 1110 16.70 7.90 23.97
C ASP A 1110 18.08 8.22 23.40
N GLY A 1111 18.63 7.29 22.61
CA GLY A 1111 19.95 7.43 21.96
C GLY A 1111 20.08 8.55 20.91
N GLU A 1112 19.06 9.39 20.70
CA GLU A 1112 19.18 10.57 19.84
C GLU A 1112 19.27 11.84 20.68
N ILE A 1113 20.47 12.43 20.69
CA ILE A 1113 20.72 13.75 21.22
C ILE A 1113 20.03 14.75 20.27
N MET A 1114 18.88 15.30 20.67
CA MET A 1114 18.36 16.51 20.02
C MET A 1114 19.47 17.57 19.98
N LYS A 1115 19.65 18.23 18.82
CA LYS A 1115 20.56 19.38 18.76
C LYS A 1115 20.15 20.38 19.87
N PRO A 1116 21.10 20.89 20.66
CA PRO A 1116 20.79 21.82 21.73
C PRO A 1116 20.04 23.04 21.19
N LEU A 1117 19.11 23.55 22.01
CA LEU A 1117 18.32 24.74 21.68
C LEU A 1117 19.25 25.92 21.36
N GLN A 1118 19.08 26.52 20.19
CA GLN A 1118 19.81 27.71 19.77
C GLN A 1118 18.88 28.91 19.61
N GLY A 1119 19.13 29.98 20.36
CA GLY A 1119 18.34 31.21 20.32
C GLY A 1119 17.01 31.11 21.07
N LYS A 1120 16.07 32.02 20.76
CA LYS A 1120 14.75 32.09 21.40
C LYS A 1120 13.96 30.80 21.16
N VAL A 1121 13.31 30.26 22.19
CA VAL A 1121 12.43 29.09 22.04
C VAL A 1121 11.28 29.42 21.09
N VAL A 1122 11.17 28.67 19.99
CA VAL A 1122 10.08 28.80 19.02
C VAL A 1122 9.13 27.61 19.16
N CYS A 1123 9.65 26.38 19.18
CA CYS A 1123 8.84 25.20 19.41
C CYS A 1123 8.98 24.74 20.85
N SER A 1124 7.96 25.04 21.66
CA SER A 1124 7.87 24.46 22.99
C SER A 1124 7.90 22.94 22.87
N CYS A 1125 7.00 22.25 22.14
CA CYS A 1125 6.89 20.78 22.13
C CYS A 1125 8.18 19.96 21.97
N ASN A 1126 9.14 20.42 21.15
CA ASN A 1126 10.35 19.67 20.82
C ASN A 1126 11.62 20.45 21.20
N GLY A 1127 11.50 21.50 22.01
CA GLY A 1127 12.65 22.28 22.49
C GLY A 1127 13.49 22.88 21.37
N VAL A 1128 12.85 23.44 20.33
CA VAL A 1128 13.55 24.01 19.15
C VAL A 1128 13.60 25.52 19.26
N GLY A 1129 14.79 26.09 19.12
CA GLY A 1129 15.00 27.53 19.09
C GLY A 1129 15.02 28.10 17.66
N GLU A 1130 14.88 29.42 17.56
CA GLU A 1130 14.93 30.16 16.29
C GLU A 1130 16.23 29.88 15.51
N GLY A 1131 17.37 29.81 16.20
CA GLY A 1131 18.67 29.51 15.58
C GLY A 1131 18.71 28.15 14.88
N ASN A 1132 18.07 27.13 15.47
CA ASN A 1132 17.96 25.80 14.86
C ASN A 1132 17.14 25.83 13.56
N ILE A 1133 16.09 26.66 13.51
CA ILE A 1133 15.24 26.82 12.32
C ILE A 1133 15.99 27.57 11.22
N ARG A 1134 16.71 28.64 11.58
CA ARG A 1134 17.53 29.42 10.64
C ARG A 1134 18.64 28.57 10.01
N GLU A 1135 19.33 27.74 10.80
CA GLU A 1135 20.33 26.78 10.31
C GLU A 1135 19.73 25.83 9.28
N ALA A 1136 18.57 25.24 9.57
CA ALA A 1136 17.89 24.34 8.64
C ALA A 1136 17.54 25.03 7.30
N ILE A 1137 17.09 26.29 7.34
CA ILE A 1137 16.78 27.07 6.13
C ILE A 1137 18.05 27.37 5.33
N GLN A 1138 19.14 27.74 5.99
CA GLN A 1138 20.43 28.00 5.33
C GLN A 1138 20.95 26.76 4.59
N ASP A 1139 20.76 25.58 5.19
CA ASP A 1139 21.17 24.30 4.63
C ASP A 1139 20.19 23.74 3.57
N GLY A 1140 19.33 24.59 3.00
CA GLY A 1140 18.55 24.29 1.80
C GLY A 1140 17.10 23.89 2.05
N GLU A 1141 16.62 23.86 3.30
CA GLU A 1141 15.19 23.64 3.54
C GLU A 1141 14.38 24.85 3.09
N ARG A 1142 13.27 24.61 2.36
CA ARG A 1142 12.44 25.68 1.75
C ARG A 1142 10.97 25.62 2.13
N THR A 1143 10.55 24.61 2.90
CA THR A 1143 9.14 24.44 3.29
C THR A 1143 9.01 24.18 4.80
N LEU A 1144 7.86 24.56 5.36
CA LEU A 1144 7.53 24.32 6.78
C LEU A 1144 7.63 22.83 7.13
N GLU A 1145 7.18 21.95 6.25
CA GLU A 1145 7.21 20.50 6.48
C GLU A 1145 8.64 19.94 6.46
N ALA A 1146 9.51 20.46 5.60
CA ALA A 1146 10.90 20.03 5.53
C ALA A 1146 11.70 20.54 6.74
N ILE A 1147 11.48 21.80 7.16
CA ILE A 1147 11.99 22.32 8.43
C ILE A 1147 11.49 21.48 9.61
N GLY A 1148 10.20 21.16 9.66
CA GLY A 1148 9.62 20.36 10.73
C GLY A 1148 10.20 18.95 10.78
N ARG A 1149 10.45 18.33 9.63
CA ARG A 1149 11.13 17.03 9.53
C ARG A 1149 12.55 17.07 10.06
N ARG A 1150 13.27 18.16 9.80
CA ARG A 1150 14.68 18.31 10.16
C ARG A 1150 14.91 18.75 11.61
N THR A 1151 14.08 19.67 12.10
CA THR A 1151 14.25 20.32 13.41
C THR A 1151 13.29 19.81 14.47
N GLY A 1152 12.19 19.16 14.07
CA GLY A 1152 11.06 18.86 14.93
C GLY A 1152 10.12 20.04 15.16
N ALA A 1153 10.42 21.26 14.72
CA ALA A 1153 9.52 22.39 14.95
C ALA A 1153 8.18 22.19 14.22
N GLY A 1154 7.05 22.36 14.92
CA GLY A 1154 5.71 22.25 14.33
C GLY A 1154 5.20 20.82 14.13
N THR A 1155 5.94 19.78 14.53
CA THR A 1155 5.47 18.37 14.48
C THR A 1155 4.69 17.95 15.72
N GLY A 1156 4.86 18.68 16.83
CA GLY A 1156 4.25 18.43 18.14
C GLY A 1156 2.74 18.79 18.22
N CYS A 1157 2.37 19.78 19.03
CA CYS A 1157 0.97 20.28 19.06
C CYS A 1157 0.63 21.21 17.89
N GLY A 1158 1.63 21.63 17.09
CA GLY A 1158 1.46 22.51 15.94
C GLY A 1158 1.36 24.00 16.27
N SER A 1159 1.35 24.41 17.55
CA SER A 1159 1.18 25.82 17.96
C SER A 1159 2.27 26.75 17.41
N CYS A 1160 3.51 26.28 17.31
CA CYS A 1160 4.65 27.05 16.85
C CYS A 1160 4.78 27.14 15.32
N ARG A 1161 3.92 26.45 14.55
CA ARG A 1161 4.02 26.45 13.07
C ARG A 1161 3.94 27.85 12.47
N LEU A 1162 3.26 28.77 13.14
CA LEU A 1162 3.12 30.16 12.71
C LEU A 1162 4.46 30.87 12.76
N GLU A 1163 5.10 30.83 13.92
CA GLU A 1163 6.41 31.45 14.16
C GLU A 1163 7.49 30.82 13.26
N VAL A 1164 7.45 29.49 13.04
CA VAL A 1164 8.34 28.82 12.07
C VAL A 1164 8.11 29.31 10.63
N THR A 1165 6.86 29.49 10.22
CA THR A 1165 6.52 29.98 8.88
C THR A 1165 6.97 31.44 8.71
N THR A 1166 6.84 32.27 9.74
CA THR A 1166 7.32 33.65 9.74
C THR A 1166 8.84 33.71 9.57
N ILE A 1167 9.59 32.87 10.31
CA ILE A 1167 11.06 32.79 10.19
C ILE A 1167 11.46 32.35 8.78
N LEU A 1168 10.81 31.30 8.24
CA LEU A 1168 11.04 30.83 6.87
C LEU A 1168 10.81 31.94 5.84
N LYS A 1169 9.67 32.63 5.90
CA LYS A 1169 9.34 33.71 4.95
C LYS A 1169 10.31 34.89 5.06
N SER A 1170 10.73 35.26 6.28
CA SER A 1170 11.72 36.34 6.49
C SER A 1170 13.04 35.98 5.81
N MET A 1171 13.55 34.78 6.06
CA MET A 1171 14.84 34.35 5.50
C MET A 1171 14.80 34.14 3.98
N LEU A 1172 13.67 33.68 3.43
CA LEU A 1172 13.50 33.57 1.97
C LEU A 1172 13.35 34.93 1.28
N LYS A 1173 13.00 36.00 2.01
CA LYS A 1173 13.02 37.37 1.49
C LYS A 1173 14.41 38.00 1.60
N GLU A 1174 15.23 37.55 2.56
CA GLU A 1174 16.61 38.02 2.79
C GLU A 1174 17.65 37.33 1.88
N ALA A 1175 17.34 36.14 1.37
CA ALA A 1175 18.16 35.36 0.42
C ALA A 1175 17.74 35.63 -1.04
#